data_AF-A0A1B0C782-F1
#
_entry.id   AF-A0A1B0C782-F1
#
_cell.length_a   1.000
_cell.length_b   1.000
_cell.length_c   1.000
_cell.angle_alpha   90.00
_cell.angle_beta   90.00
_cell.angle_gamma   90.00
#
_symmetry.space_group_name_H-M   'P 1'
#
loop_
_entity.id
_entity.type
_entity.pdbx_description
1 polymer ?
#
loop_
_entity_poly.entity_id
_entity_poly.type
_entity_poly.pdbx_seq_one_letter_code
_entity_poly.pdbx_strand_id
1 'polypeptide(L)'
;MKYKSLRNFIDILEKKKQIKRILLPINPNLEITEIAYRTLNAQGPALIFENPIGYKMPILCNLFGTKERVLMAIGKNTIEDLKELGELIAFLRKPESPHSFREFVNVAPKFTTILNMFTKKIKNASCQEEIIYGDKVDLNILPIMRCWPGDIAPLITWGLTITKGLYKSRQNLGIYRQQILSKNKTIIRWLPNRGGSLDFQEWLKINNNKNKTFPIAVALGADPATMLAAVTPIPNNISEYSFAGLLRNNKTEVVKCISSDLEVPAHSEIILEGFLHNEFSEEGPHGDHTGYYNEIEVFPVFTITHITKRKNSLYHSTYTGKPIDEPAILGSVLNELFIPILQKQFPEIVDFYLPPECCSYRLSIISIQKMYLGHAKQLMISIWSILRQFMYIKFIIICDEDINIRNWKEVMWAVSTRVDPIRDTILIDNMPIDYLDFSSPKKGLGSKIGFFFWIPNLREKNELQSRESFLIVVLFWIVLGSVGALPFLFVKYPNLSITDAFFESFSGLTTTGATILFNLDKLPESILFYRQMLQWFGGMGIIVLALAILPMLGAGGMQLYKAEMPGPIKDNKMRPRIAETAKTLWLIYVALTFLCALSLWGAGLPIFEAITHSFSTVSIGGFSTHDSNIGFYKNTNVEIIIAVFLIISG
;
A
#
# COMPACT_ATOMS: atom_id res chain seq x y z
N MET A 1 -7.29 -31.57 -18.47
CA MET A 1 -8.66 -31.95 -18.90
C MET A 1 -9.57 -30.73 -18.72
N LYS A 2 -10.55 -30.50 -19.61
CA LYS A 2 -11.42 -29.31 -19.56
C LYS A 2 -12.67 -29.59 -18.71
N TYR A 3 -12.72 -29.13 -17.47
CA TYR A 3 -13.85 -29.34 -16.57
C TYR A 3 -15.05 -28.50 -17.00
N LYS A 4 -16.18 -29.14 -17.35
CA LYS A 4 -17.41 -28.41 -17.68
C LYS A 4 -18.31 -28.19 -16.47
N SER A 5 -18.18 -29.02 -15.45
CA SER A 5 -19.05 -29.01 -14.27
C SER A 5 -18.31 -29.50 -13.02
N LEU A 6 -18.89 -29.22 -11.84
CA LEU A 6 -18.42 -29.78 -10.57
C LEU A 6 -18.44 -31.32 -10.58
N ARG A 7 -19.46 -31.94 -11.19
CA ARG A 7 -19.59 -33.40 -11.28
C ARG A 7 -18.42 -34.05 -12.01
N ASN A 8 -18.00 -33.47 -13.14
CA ASN A 8 -16.83 -33.98 -13.86
C ASN A 8 -15.54 -33.88 -13.03
N PHE A 9 -15.45 -32.87 -12.18
CA PHE A 9 -14.31 -32.73 -11.27
C PHE A 9 -14.35 -33.78 -10.16
N ILE A 10 -15.53 -34.02 -9.57
CA ILE A 10 -15.75 -35.09 -8.58
C ILE A 10 -15.35 -36.45 -9.15
N ASP A 11 -15.78 -36.81 -10.37
CA ASP A 11 -15.44 -38.09 -11.01
C ASP A 11 -13.91 -38.29 -11.14
N ILE A 12 -13.18 -37.20 -11.37
CA ILE A 12 -11.71 -37.22 -11.47
C ILE A 12 -11.07 -37.37 -10.09
N LEU A 13 -11.59 -36.66 -9.09
CA LEU A 13 -11.13 -36.81 -7.71
C LEU A 13 -11.37 -38.23 -7.21
N GLU A 14 -12.47 -38.88 -7.56
CA GLU A 14 -12.75 -40.28 -7.23
C GLU A 14 -11.72 -41.22 -7.84
N LYS A 15 -11.44 -41.08 -9.14
CA LYS A 15 -10.40 -41.87 -9.83
C LYS A 15 -9.02 -41.69 -9.21
N LYS A 16 -8.73 -40.49 -8.70
CA LYS A 16 -7.47 -40.17 -8.01
C LYS A 16 -7.50 -40.46 -6.50
N LYS A 17 -8.59 -41.01 -5.96
CA LYS A 17 -8.79 -41.24 -4.52
C LYS A 17 -8.62 -39.98 -3.65
N GLN A 18 -8.93 -38.82 -4.22
CA GLN A 18 -8.85 -37.50 -3.61
C GLN A 18 -10.19 -37.01 -3.04
N ILE A 19 -11.20 -37.88 -3.02
CA ILE A 19 -12.51 -37.63 -2.43
C ILE A 19 -13.02 -38.89 -1.72
N LYS A 20 -13.70 -38.70 -0.59
CA LYS A 20 -14.28 -39.77 0.22
C LYS A 20 -15.77 -39.53 0.40
N ARG A 21 -16.58 -40.54 0.06
CA ARG A 21 -18.01 -40.57 0.38
C ARG A 21 -18.21 -41.14 1.79
N ILE A 22 -19.00 -40.44 2.59
CA ILE A 22 -19.36 -40.77 3.97
C ILE A 22 -20.85 -41.12 3.98
N LEU A 23 -21.15 -42.38 4.27
CA LEU A 23 -22.51 -42.93 4.32
C LEU A 23 -23.15 -42.82 5.72
N LEU A 24 -22.32 -42.61 6.74
CA LEU A 24 -22.79 -42.45 8.12
C LEU A 24 -23.71 -41.22 8.22
N PRO A 25 -24.76 -41.30 9.05
CA PRO A 25 -25.60 -40.14 9.33
C PRO A 25 -24.78 -39.11 10.13
N ILE A 26 -24.56 -37.92 9.57
CA ILE A 26 -23.79 -36.85 10.21
C ILE A 26 -24.62 -35.57 10.26
N ASN A 27 -24.55 -34.83 11.36
CA ASN A 27 -25.29 -33.59 11.55
C ASN A 27 -24.62 -32.40 10.83
N PRO A 28 -25.33 -31.65 9.96
CA PRO A 28 -24.82 -30.40 9.39
C PRO A 28 -24.57 -29.29 10.42
N ASN A 29 -25.16 -29.41 11.61
CA ASN A 29 -24.87 -28.56 12.76
C ASN A 29 -23.59 -29.06 13.45
N LEU A 30 -22.49 -28.35 13.24
CA LEU A 30 -21.16 -28.55 13.85
C LEU A 30 -20.38 -29.82 13.42
N GLU A 31 -21.02 -30.99 13.32
CA GLU A 31 -20.28 -32.26 13.14
C GLU A 31 -19.57 -32.34 11.79
N ILE A 32 -20.22 -31.92 10.69
CA ILE A 32 -19.57 -31.89 9.37
C ILE A 32 -18.35 -30.96 9.39
N THR A 33 -18.43 -29.82 10.07
CA THR A 33 -17.32 -28.88 10.21
C THR A 33 -16.16 -29.51 10.96
N GLU A 34 -16.41 -30.21 12.08
CA GLU A 34 -15.36 -30.89 12.84
C GLU A 34 -14.64 -31.96 12.02
N ILE A 35 -15.40 -32.77 11.26
CA ILE A 35 -14.82 -33.79 10.39
C ILE A 35 -14.00 -33.16 9.26
N ALA A 36 -14.53 -32.12 8.61
CA ALA A 36 -13.82 -31.38 7.56
C ALA A 36 -12.55 -30.72 8.11
N TYR A 37 -12.62 -30.15 9.32
CA TYR A 37 -11.50 -29.52 10.02
C TYR A 37 -10.35 -30.50 10.31
N ARG A 38 -10.66 -31.66 10.91
CA ARG A 38 -9.65 -32.71 11.14
C ARG A 38 -9.08 -33.24 9.82
N THR A 39 -9.94 -33.40 8.82
CA THR A 39 -9.52 -33.89 7.50
C THR A 39 -8.57 -32.91 6.82
N LEU A 40 -8.86 -31.61 6.85
CA LEU A 40 -7.99 -30.59 6.28
C LEU A 40 -6.63 -30.55 6.98
N ASN A 41 -6.62 -30.57 8.32
CA ASN A 41 -5.37 -30.58 9.10
C ASN A 41 -4.51 -31.82 8.83
N ALA A 42 -5.15 -32.96 8.53
CA ALA A 42 -4.48 -34.19 8.11
C ALA A 42 -4.15 -34.24 6.61
N GLN A 43 -4.37 -33.14 5.86
CA GLN A 43 -4.22 -33.05 4.39
C GLN A 43 -5.04 -34.12 3.64
N GLY A 44 -6.20 -34.47 4.19
CA GLY A 44 -7.07 -35.53 3.69
C GLY A 44 -7.87 -35.15 2.43
N PRO A 45 -8.71 -36.08 1.96
CA PRO A 45 -9.49 -35.92 0.74
C PRO A 45 -10.61 -34.88 0.88
N ALA A 46 -11.20 -34.49 -0.25
CA ALA A 46 -12.52 -33.85 -0.24
C ALA A 46 -13.57 -34.82 0.33
N LEU A 47 -14.67 -34.29 0.86
CA LEU A 47 -15.66 -35.10 1.56
C LEU A 47 -17.05 -34.91 0.95
N ILE A 48 -17.73 -36.02 0.67
CA ILE A 48 -19.16 -36.02 0.33
C ILE A 48 -19.91 -36.75 1.44
N PHE A 49 -20.77 -36.03 2.14
CA PHE A 49 -21.68 -36.59 3.14
C PHE A 49 -23.00 -36.92 2.46
N GLU A 50 -23.26 -38.22 2.26
CA GLU A 50 -24.45 -38.72 1.54
C GLU A 50 -25.70 -38.69 2.40
N ASN A 51 -25.54 -38.76 3.72
CA ASN A 51 -26.64 -38.86 4.68
C ASN A 51 -26.59 -37.75 5.75
N PRO A 52 -26.73 -36.47 5.37
CA PRO A 52 -26.87 -35.40 6.35
C PRO A 52 -28.20 -35.51 7.12
N ILE A 53 -28.13 -35.56 8.45
CA ILE A 53 -29.31 -35.76 9.31
C ILE A 53 -30.35 -34.67 9.03
N GLY A 54 -31.57 -35.07 8.67
CA GLY A 54 -32.69 -34.17 8.37
C GLY A 54 -32.79 -33.75 6.90
N TYR A 55 -31.88 -34.19 6.03
CA TYR A 55 -31.82 -33.74 4.64
C TYR A 55 -31.63 -34.91 3.66
N LYS A 56 -32.16 -34.75 2.44
CA LYS A 56 -31.97 -35.73 1.34
C LYS A 56 -30.81 -35.37 0.41
N MET A 57 -30.33 -34.13 0.50
CA MET A 57 -29.32 -33.58 -0.40
C MET A 57 -27.93 -33.81 0.19
N PRO A 58 -26.99 -34.46 -0.53
CA PRO A 58 -25.64 -34.64 -0.02
C PRO A 58 -24.88 -33.31 0.12
N ILE A 59 -23.93 -33.24 1.06
CA ILE A 59 -23.04 -32.09 1.24
C ILE A 59 -21.64 -32.43 0.73
N LEU A 60 -21.07 -31.56 -0.10
CA LEU A 60 -19.65 -31.57 -0.46
C LEU A 60 -18.92 -30.47 0.31
N CYS A 61 -17.83 -30.82 0.98
CA CYS A 61 -16.92 -29.87 1.60
C CYS A 61 -15.45 -30.30 1.46
N ASN A 62 -14.53 -29.43 1.89
CA ASN A 62 -13.09 -29.64 1.81
C ASN A 62 -12.60 -29.90 0.37
N LEU A 63 -13.32 -29.38 -0.63
CA LEU A 63 -13.07 -29.60 -2.05
C LEU A 63 -11.65 -29.12 -2.43
N PHE A 64 -11.27 -27.96 -1.92
CA PHE A 64 -10.02 -27.26 -2.13
C PHE A 64 -9.07 -27.32 -0.93
N GLY A 65 -9.28 -28.28 -0.02
CA GLY A 65 -8.47 -28.44 1.20
C GLY A 65 -7.02 -28.85 1.00
N THR A 66 -6.56 -29.10 -0.23
CA THR A 66 -5.15 -29.39 -0.53
C THR A 66 -4.69 -28.65 -1.77
N LYS A 67 -3.40 -28.28 -1.79
CA LYS A 67 -2.77 -27.61 -2.95
C LYS A 67 -2.95 -28.43 -4.23
N GLU A 68 -2.81 -29.74 -4.15
CA GLU A 68 -2.97 -30.67 -5.26
C GLU A 68 -4.37 -30.54 -5.91
N ARG A 69 -5.44 -30.49 -5.10
CA ARG A 69 -6.81 -30.33 -5.63
C ARG A 69 -7.06 -28.96 -6.22
N VAL A 70 -6.47 -27.90 -5.67
CA VAL A 70 -6.56 -26.55 -6.28
C VAL A 70 -5.86 -26.52 -7.63
N LEU A 71 -4.67 -27.13 -7.76
CA LEU A 71 -3.97 -27.28 -9.04
C LEU A 71 -4.77 -28.11 -10.05
N MET A 72 -5.37 -29.22 -9.61
CA MET A 72 -6.26 -29.98 -10.49
C MET A 72 -7.45 -29.15 -10.95
N ALA A 73 -8.04 -28.31 -10.10
CA ALA A 73 -9.22 -27.51 -10.44
C ALA A 73 -8.97 -26.46 -11.54
N ILE A 74 -7.74 -25.92 -11.62
CA ILE A 74 -7.29 -25.05 -12.72
C ILE A 74 -6.75 -25.83 -13.93
N GLY A 75 -6.75 -27.16 -13.88
CA GLY A 75 -6.28 -28.02 -14.96
C GLY A 75 -4.76 -28.07 -15.11
N LYS A 76 -4.02 -27.79 -14.03
CA LYS A 76 -2.56 -27.82 -13.95
C LYS A 76 -2.10 -28.92 -12.98
N ASN A 77 -0.82 -29.28 -13.06
CA ASN A 77 -0.27 -30.34 -12.21
C ASN A 77 0.77 -29.80 -11.22
N THR A 78 1.46 -28.72 -11.57
CA THR A 78 2.52 -28.14 -10.74
C THR A 78 2.28 -26.67 -10.42
N ILE A 79 3.08 -26.10 -9.53
CA ILE A 79 3.00 -24.67 -9.19
C ILE A 79 3.64 -23.83 -10.32
N GLU A 80 4.63 -24.35 -11.01
CA GLU A 80 5.29 -23.68 -12.15
C GLU A 80 4.29 -23.37 -13.27
N ASP A 81 3.35 -24.29 -13.51
CA ASP A 81 2.22 -24.11 -14.43
C ASP A 81 1.37 -22.85 -14.14
N LEU A 82 1.29 -22.42 -12.88
CA LEU A 82 0.57 -21.21 -12.48
C LEU A 82 1.33 -19.94 -12.86
N LYS A 83 2.66 -19.98 -12.85
CA LYS A 83 3.49 -18.82 -13.21
C LYS A 83 3.30 -18.45 -14.68
N GLU A 84 3.25 -19.44 -15.57
CA GLU A 84 2.93 -19.24 -17.01
C GLU A 84 1.58 -18.52 -17.21
N LEU A 85 0.58 -18.88 -16.40
CA LEU A 85 -0.73 -18.25 -16.43
C LEU A 85 -0.67 -16.82 -15.88
N GLY A 86 0.10 -16.59 -14.81
CA GLY A 86 0.41 -15.26 -14.29
C GLY A 86 1.08 -14.36 -15.34
N GLU A 87 2.02 -14.89 -16.12
CA GLU A 87 2.67 -14.19 -17.23
C GLU A 87 1.67 -13.85 -18.36
N LEU A 88 0.76 -14.77 -18.68
CA LEU A 88 -0.31 -14.50 -19.64
C LEU A 88 -1.21 -13.35 -19.17
N ILE A 89 -1.57 -13.33 -17.89
CA ILE A 89 -2.36 -12.23 -17.30
C ILE A 89 -1.59 -10.91 -17.33
N ALA A 90 -0.30 -10.95 -16.99
CA ALA A 90 0.59 -9.78 -17.05
C ALA A 90 0.75 -9.24 -18.48
N PHE A 91 0.76 -10.12 -19.48
CA PHE A 91 0.72 -9.76 -20.90
C PHE A 91 -0.63 -9.13 -21.29
N LEU A 92 -1.77 -9.71 -20.89
CA LEU A 92 -3.10 -9.16 -21.19
C LEU A 92 -3.34 -7.76 -20.59
N ARG A 93 -2.69 -7.43 -19.47
CA ARG A 93 -2.79 -6.09 -18.85
C ARG A 93 -2.05 -5.01 -19.64
N LYS A 94 -0.92 -5.35 -20.27
CA LYS A 94 -0.11 -4.47 -21.11
C LYS A 94 0.49 -5.30 -22.26
N PRO A 95 -0.25 -5.48 -23.36
CA PRO A 95 0.27 -6.18 -24.53
C PRO A 95 1.34 -5.30 -25.18
N GLU A 96 2.52 -5.87 -25.39
CA GLU A 96 3.56 -5.24 -26.20
C GLU A 96 3.18 -5.41 -27.68
N SER A 97 3.27 -4.33 -28.45
CA SER A 97 2.98 -4.38 -29.89
C SER A 97 4.09 -5.18 -30.58
N PRO A 98 3.78 -6.28 -31.29
CA PRO A 98 4.79 -7.02 -32.02
C PRO A 98 5.38 -6.12 -33.11
N HIS A 99 6.71 -6.01 -33.15
CA HIS A 99 7.43 -5.19 -34.12
C HIS A 99 7.77 -5.97 -35.40
N SER A 100 7.63 -7.30 -35.38
CA SER A 100 7.93 -8.17 -36.52
C SER A 100 6.87 -9.25 -36.78
N PHE A 101 6.81 -9.76 -38.01
CA PHE A 101 5.91 -10.87 -38.39
C PHE A 101 6.24 -12.16 -37.63
N ARG A 102 7.52 -12.39 -37.29
CA ARG A 102 7.96 -13.54 -36.50
C ARG A 102 7.48 -13.46 -35.06
N GLU A 103 7.52 -12.27 -34.45
CA GLU A 103 6.92 -12.02 -33.13
C GLU A 103 5.41 -12.19 -33.15
N PHE A 104 4.74 -11.75 -34.21
CA PHE A 104 3.30 -11.95 -34.37
C PHE A 104 2.92 -13.45 -34.37
N VAL A 105 3.66 -14.29 -35.10
CA VAL A 105 3.46 -15.75 -35.10
C VAL A 105 3.67 -16.35 -33.70
N ASN A 106 4.64 -15.86 -32.93
CA ASN A 106 4.90 -16.31 -31.56
C ASN A 106 3.79 -15.90 -30.57
N VAL A 107 3.11 -14.77 -30.82
CA VAL A 107 2.01 -14.26 -29.97
C VAL A 107 0.64 -14.81 -30.42
N ALA A 108 0.50 -15.26 -31.67
CA ALA A 108 -0.75 -15.78 -32.24
C ALA A 108 -1.46 -16.86 -31.38
N PRO A 109 -0.77 -17.83 -30.76
CA PRO A 109 -1.41 -18.79 -29.85
C PRO A 109 -2.10 -18.12 -28.65
N LYS A 110 -1.54 -17.01 -28.12
CA LYS A 110 -2.14 -16.26 -27.01
C LYS A 110 -3.48 -15.63 -27.40
N PHE A 111 -3.68 -15.28 -28.67
CA PHE A 111 -4.95 -14.78 -29.18
C PHE A 111 -6.06 -15.84 -29.21
N THR A 112 -5.71 -17.10 -29.45
CA THR A 112 -6.71 -18.20 -29.33
C THR A 112 -7.18 -18.37 -27.88
N THR A 113 -6.29 -18.12 -26.91
CA THR A 113 -6.63 -18.11 -25.48
C THR A 113 -7.58 -16.96 -25.12
N ILE A 114 -7.42 -15.80 -25.76
CA ILE A 114 -8.34 -14.65 -25.61
C ILE A 114 -9.77 -15.01 -26.04
N LEU A 115 -9.95 -15.84 -27.07
CA LEU A 115 -11.29 -16.29 -27.48
C LEU A 115 -12.02 -17.09 -26.39
N ASN A 116 -11.29 -17.72 -25.47
CA ASN A 116 -11.89 -18.43 -24.34
C ASN A 116 -12.42 -17.50 -23.24
N MET A 117 -12.09 -16.20 -23.29
CA MET A 117 -12.60 -15.20 -22.34
C MET A 117 -14.08 -14.86 -22.55
N PHE A 118 -14.65 -15.19 -23.70
CA PHE A 118 -16.08 -14.96 -23.94
C PHE A 118 -16.94 -16.03 -23.24
N THR A 119 -18.12 -15.62 -22.78
CA THR A 119 -19.13 -16.58 -22.31
C THR A 119 -19.83 -17.22 -23.50
N LYS A 120 -20.27 -18.47 -23.32
CA LYS A 120 -21.13 -19.18 -24.27
C LYS A 120 -22.51 -19.31 -23.65
N LYS A 121 -23.48 -18.59 -24.20
CA LYS A 121 -24.87 -18.68 -23.75
C LYS A 121 -25.49 -19.98 -24.25
N ILE A 122 -26.15 -20.72 -23.36
CA ILE A 122 -26.90 -21.92 -23.72
C ILE A 122 -28.38 -21.76 -23.33
N LYS A 123 -29.25 -22.53 -24.01
CA LYS A 123 -30.70 -22.50 -23.76
C LYS A 123 -31.15 -23.51 -22.70
N ASN A 124 -30.58 -24.71 -22.74
CA ASN A 124 -30.92 -25.80 -21.82
C ASN A 124 -29.76 -25.99 -20.83
N ALA A 125 -30.00 -25.67 -19.57
CA ALA A 125 -29.01 -25.74 -18.51
C ALA A 125 -29.42 -26.75 -17.44
N SER A 126 -28.45 -27.56 -16.99
CA SER A 126 -28.72 -28.56 -15.95
C SER A 126 -29.17 -27.91 -14.63
N CYS A 127 -28.70 -26.68 -14.34
CA CYS A 127 -29.09 -25.97 -13.13
C CYS A 127 -30.58 -25.55 -13.09
N GLN A 128 -31.32 -25.70 -14.19
CA GLN A 128 -32.74 -25.33 -14.32
C GLN A 128 -33.66 -26.55 -14.54
N GLU A 129 -33.20 -27.77 -14.23
CA GLU A 129 -34.00 -28.99 -14.38
C GLU A 129 -35.21 -29.04 -13.44
N GLU A 130 -35.05 -28.52 -12.22
CA GLU A 130 -36.13 -28.35 -11.25
C GLU A 130 -36.21 -26.88 -10.83
N ILE A 131 -37.42 -26.31 -10.83
CA ILE A 131 -37.69 -24.91 -10.54
C ILE A 131 -38.72 -24.83 -9.40
N ILE A 132 -38.32 -24.23 -8.29
CA ILE A 132 -39.15 -23.93 -7.13
C ILE A 132 -39.30 -22.41 -7.08
N TYR A 133 -40.53 -21.90 -7.01
CA TYR A 133 -40.80 -20.46 -7.08
C TYR A 133 -41.99 -20.05 -6.21
N GLY A 134 -42.07 -18.75 -5.90
CA GLY A 134 -43.15 -18.17 -5.11
C GLY A 134 -43.18 -18.73 -3.68
N ASP A 135 -44.37 -19.04 -3.16
CA ASP A 135 -44.55 -19.46 -1.76
C ASP A 135 -43.89 -20.80 -1.41
N LYS A 136 -43.56 -21.60 -2.43
CA LYS A 136 -42.89 -22.91 -2.31
C LYS A 136 -41.39 -22.78 -2.03
N VAL A 137 -40.81 -21.59 -2.14
CA VAL A 137 -39.40 -21.36 -1.80
C VAL A 137 -39.22 -21.59 -0.30
N ASP A 138 -38.40 -22.59 0.02
CA ASP A 138 -37.99 -22.90 1.38
C ASP A 138 -36.51 -23.32 1.39
N LEU A 139 -35.67 -22.50 2.02
CA LEU A 139 -34.25 -22.76 2.21
C LEU A 139 -33.97 -23.95 3.12
N ASN A 140 -34.94 -24.39 3.93
CA ASN A 140 -34.80 -25.57 4.79
C ASN A 140 -34.65 -26.87 4.00
N ILE A 141 -34.87 -26.87 2.68
CA ILE A 141 -34.55 -28.03 1.84
C ILE A 141 -33.04 -28.20 1.63
N LEU A 142 -32.26 -27.14 1.84
CA LEU A 142 -30.81 -27.12 1.68
C LEU A 142 -30.14 -27.49 3.00
N PRO A 143 -29.14 -28.38 2.99
CA PRO A 143 -28.44 -28.82 4.19
C PRO A 143 -27.37 -27.79 4.60
N ILE A 144 -27.82 -26.57 4.91
CA ILE A 144 -26.97 -25.43 5.23
C ILE A 144 -26.32 -25.66 6.59
N MET A 145 -24.99 -25.53 6.65
CA MET A 145 -24.22 -25.87 7.83
C MET A 145 -24.23 -24.72 8.85
N ARG A 146 -24.21 -25.07 10.14
CA ARG A 146 -23.79 -24.16 11.22
C ARG A 146 -22.40 -24.61 11.64
N CYS A 147 -21.41 -23.71 11.54
CA CYS A 147 -20.01 -24.11 11.56
C CYS A 147 -19.45 -24.16 12.97
N TRP A 148 -19.76 -23.16 13.79
CA TRP A 148 -19.21 -23.03 15.14
C TRP A 148 -20.29 -22.88 16.22
N PRO A 149 -20.01 -23.29 17.48
CA PRO A 149 -21.02 -23.27 18.55
C PRO A 149 -21.63 -21.89 18.83
N GLY A 150 -20.85 -20.82 18.69
CA GLY A 150 -21.29 -19.44 18.86
C GLY A 150 -21.86 -18.77 17.61
N ASP A 151 -21.95 -19.45 16.46
CA ASP A 151 -22.59 -18.89 15.27
C ASP A 151 -24.08 -18.68 15.53
N ILE A 152 -24.65 -17.53 15.15
CA ILE A 152 -26.06 -17.22 15.44
C ILE A 152 -27.06 -18.08 14.63
N ALA A 153 -26.68 -18.49 13.42
CA ALA A 153 -27.54 -19.24 12.49
C ALA A 153 -26.71 -20.11 11.53
N PRO A 154 -27.35 -20.98 10.71
CA PRO A 154 -26.69 -21.58 9.56
C PRO A 154 -26.22 -20.53 8.53
N LEU A 155 -25.18 -20.87 7.78
CA LEU A 155 -24.49 -19.94 6.88
C LEU A 155 -24.21 -20.58 5.52
N ILE A 156 -24.59 -19.89 4.43
CA ILE A 156 -24.14 -20.24 3.08
C ILE A 156 -22.73 -19.67 2.88
N THR A 157 -21.76 -20.55 2.63
CA THR A 157 -20.34 -20.16 2.57
C THR A 157 -19.75 -20.19 1.16
N TRP A 158 -20.26 -21.03 0.25
CA TRP A 158 -19.76 -21.18 -1.14
C TRP A 158 -20.73 -20.68 -2.23
N GLY A 159 -21.45 -19.60 -1.94
CA GLY A 159 -22.34 -18.95 -2.91
C GLY A 159 -21.61 -17.95 -3.81
N LEU A 160 -21.56 -18.22 -5.11
CA LEU A 160 -21.11 -17.24 -6.10
C LEU A 160 -22.21 -16.21 -6.35
N THR A 161 -22.15 -15.09 -5.65
CA THR A 161 -23.10 -13.98 -5.81
C THR A 161 -22.79 -13.21 -7.08
N ILE A 162 -23.78 -13.10 -7.94
CA ILE A 162 -23.72 -12.51 -9.28
C ILE A 162 -24.57 -11.23 -9.29
N THR A 163 -23.93 -10.13 -9.66
CA THR A 163 -24.55 -8.81 -9.79
C THR A 163 -24.15 -8.14 -11.10
N LYS A 164 -24.94 -7.15 -11.51
CA LYS A 164 -24.66 -6.31 -12.67
C LYS A 164 -24.95 -4.85 -12.34
N GLY A 165 -23.93 -4.00 -12.42
CA GLY A 165 -24.09 -2.55 -12.26
C GLY A 165 -24.93 -1.94 -13.40
N LEU A 166 -25.65 -0.86 -13.11
CA LEU A 166 -26.64 -0.24 -14.02
C LEU A 166 -26.06 0.16 -15.38
N TYR A 167 -24.84 0.69 -15.41
CA TYR A 167 -24.19 1.18 -16.64
C TYR A 167 -23.11 0.22 -17.17
N LYS A 168 -22.97 -0.96 -16.57
CA LYS A 168 -21.89 -1.89 -16.86
C LYS A 168 -22.41 -3.05 -17.68
N SER A 169 -21.70 -3.38 -18.76
CA SER A 169 -21.95 -4.60 -19.53
C SER A 169 -21.50 -5.85 -18.77
N ARG A 170 -20.46 -5.72 -17.93
CA ARG A 170 -19.88 -6.82 -17.15
C ARG A 170 -20.76 -7.23 -15.97
N GLN A 171 -20.75 -8.52 -15.65
CA GLN A 171 -21.22 -9.04 -14.37
C GLN A 171 -20.05 -9.25 -13.43
N ASN A 172 -20.29 -8.99 -12.15
CA ASN A 172 -19.38 -9.29 -11.05
C ASN A 172 -19.77 -10.63 -10.43
N LEU A 173 -18.78 -11.49 -10.15
CA LEU A 173 -18.94 -12.65 -9.27
C LEU A 173 -18.15 -12.41 -7.99
N GLY A 174 -18.75 -12.70 -6.84
CA GLY A 174 -18.05 -12.64 -5.56
C GLY A 174 -18.60 -13.66 -4.58
N ILE A 175 -17.74 -14.07 -3.64
CA ILE A 175 -18.15 -14.95 -2.55
C ILE A 175 -18.43 -14.08 -1.34
N TYR A 176 -19.69 -14.09 -0.92
CA TYR A 176 -20.16 -13.38 0.26
C TYR A 176 -20.92 -14.38 1.11
N ARG A 177 -20.55 -14.49 2.38
CA ARG A 177 -21.24 -15.38 3.31
C ARG A 177 -22.68 -14.90 3.51
N GLN A 178 -23.62 -15.84 3.60
CA GLN A 178 -25.05 -15.51 3.69
C GLN A 178 -25.73 -16.16 4.89
N GLN A 179 -26.08 -15.34 5.88
CA GLN A 179 -26.77 -15.79 7.09
C GLN A 179 -28.23 -16.03 6.79
N ILE A 180 -28.78 -17.16 7.25
CA ILE A 180 -30.19 -17.50 7.06
C ILE A 180 -31.05 -16.73 8.07
N LEU A 181 -32.10 -16.05 7.58
CA LEU A 181 -33.08 -15.34 8.41
C LEU A 181 -34.43 -16.04 8.46
N SER A 182 -34.89 -16.57 7.32
CA SER A 182 -36.18 -17.23 7.20
C SER A 182 -36.20 -18.20 6.02
N LYS A 183 -37.36 -18.80 5.72
CA LYS A 183 -37.54 -19.73 4.60
C LYS A 183 -37.07 -19.20 3.23
N ASN A 184 -37.05 -17.88 3.03
CA ASN A 184 -36.68 -17.28 1.74
C ASN A 184 -35.84 -16.00 1.86
N LYS A 185 -35.29 -15.71 3.04
CA LYS A 185 -34.46 -14.52 3.27
C LYS A 185 -33.10 -14.91 3.82
N THR A 186 -32.07 -14.28 3.25
CA THR A 186 -30.69 -14.35 3.74
C THR A 186 -30.11 -12.95 3.86
N ILE A 187 -29.08 -12.77 4.68
CA ILE A 187 -28.28 -11.54 4.71
C ILE A 187 -27.07 -11.74 3.81
N ILE A 188 -26.75 -10.79 2.93
CA ILE A 188 -25.50 -10.85 2.14
C ILE A 188 -24.44 -9.98 2.79
N ARG A 189 -23.43 -10.62 3.39
CA ARG A 189 -22.30 -9.92 4.00
C ARG A 189 -21.20 -9.65 2.98
N TRP A 190 -21.30 -8.49 2.32
CA TRP A 190 -20.29 -7.95 1.42
C TRP A 190 -19.59 -6.71 1.99
N LEU A 191 -18.28 -6.59 1.80
CA LEU A 191 -17.54 -5.40 2.26
C LEU A 191 -17.77 -4.21 1.30
N PRO A 192 -17.76 -2.94 1.79
CA PRO A 192 -18.12 -1.76 1.00
C PRO A 192 -17.41 -1.61 -0.35
N ASN A 193 -16.15 -2.04 -0.43
CA ASN A 193 -15.29 -1.91 -1.61
C ASN A 193 -15.35 -3.11 -2.57
N ARG A 194 -16.24 -4.08 -2.35
CA ARG A 194 -16.41 -5.25 -3.22
C ARG A 194 -17.39 -4.96 -4.35
N GLY A 195 -17.24 -5.66 -5.48
CA GLY A 195 -17.98 -5.32 -6.70
C GLY A 195 -19.50 -5.35 -6.54
N GLY A 196 -20.04 -6.37 -5.86
CA GLY A 196 -21.49 -6.45 -5.60
C GLY A 196 -22.02 -5.30 -4.73
N SER A 197 -21.27 -4.94 -3.67
CA SER A 197 -21.61 -3.79 -2.81
C SER A 197 -21.59 -2.48 -3.60
N LEU A 198 -20.57 -2.27 -4.45
CA LEU A 198 -20.49 -1.07 -5.29
C LEU A 198 -21.66 -0.98 -6.28
N ASP A 199 -22.01 -2.09 -6.93
CA ASP A 199 -23.15 -2.13 -7.85
C ASP A 199 -24.48 -1.82 -7.13
N PHE A 200 -24.68 -2.35 -5.92
CA PHE A 200 -25.87 -2.09 -5.12
C PHE A 200 -25.93 -0.66 -4.55
N GLN A 201 -24.81 -0.11 -4.07
CA GLN A 201 -24.72 1.26 -3.61
C GLN A 201 -24.98 2.27 -4.75
N GLU A 202 -24.43 2.01 -5.94
CA GLU A 202 -24.69 2.78 -7.15
C GLU A 202 -26.18 2.75 -7.49
N TRP A 203 -26.80 1.57 -7.41
CA TRP A 203 -28.24 1.41 -7.61
C TRP A 203 -29.10 2.14 -6.57
N LEU A 204 -28.76 2.07 -5.29
CA LEU A 204 -29.47 2.77 -4.21
C LEU A 204 -29.44 4.29 -4.41
N LYS A 205 -28.27 4.87 -4.72
CA LYS A 205 -28.12 6.32 -4.95
C LYS A 205 -29.07 6.85 -6.04
N ILE A 206 -29.30 6.05 -7.08
CA ILE A 206 -30.15 6.43 -8.23
C ILE A 206 -31.63 6.16 -7.95
N ASN A 207 -31.95 5.08 -7.25
CA ASN A 207 -33.31 4.57 -7.10
C ASN A 207 -33.91 4.74 -5.68
N ASN A 208 -33.27 5.50 -4.79
CA ASN A 208 -33.66 5.72 -3.39
C ASN A 208 -35.13 6.13 -3.16
N ASN A 209 -35.85 6.56 -4.21
CA ASN A 209 -37.25 7.00 -4.16
C ASN A 209 -38.21 6.16 -5.06
N LYS A 210 -37.80 4.99 -5.54
CA LYS A 210 -38.66 4.13 -6.39
C LYS A 210 -38.69 2.71 -5.79
N ASN A 211 -39.87 2.09 -5.70
CA ASN A 211 -40.11 0.68 -5.31
C ASN A 211 -39.49 -0.34 -6.30
N LYS A 212 -38.27 -0.07 -6.76
CA LYS A 212 -37.53 -0.93 -7.67
C LYS A 212 -36.75 -1.94 -6.87
N THR A 213 -36.42 -3.04 -7.52
CA THR A 213 -35.70 -4.15 -6.94
C THR A 213 -34.33 -4.25 -7.62
N PHE A 214 -33.29 -4.63 -6.87
CA PHE A 214 -31.96 -4.88 -7.44
C PHE A 214 -31.80 -6.39 -7.65
N PRO A 215 -31.76 -6.88 -8.90
CA PRO A 215 -31.68 -8.30 -9.18
C PRO A 215 -30.34 -8.88 -8.75
N ILE A 216 -30.40 -10.07 -8.15
CA ILE A 216 -29.23 -10.80 -7.66
C ILE A 216 -29.45 -12.30 -7.83
N ALA A 217 -28.38 -13.02 -8.14
CA ALA A 217 -28.39 -14.47 -8.22
C ALA A 217 -27.19 -15.05 -7.46
N VAL A 218 -27.34 -16.24 -6.89
CA VAL A 218 -26.28 -16.95 -6.16
C VAL A 218 -26.16 -18.35 -6.73
N ALA A 219 -25.00 -18.67 -7.29
CA ALA A 219 -24.72 -20.01 -7.82
C ALA A 219 -23.94 -20.85 -6.82
N LEU A 220 -24.46 -22.03 -6.49
CA LEU A 220 -23.84 -23.01 -5.60
C LEU A 220 -23.38 -24.24 -6.42
N GLY A 221 -22.16 -24.70 -6.15
CA GLY A 221 -21.60 -25.87 -6.83
C GLY A 221 -21.35 -25.64 -8.33
N ALA A 222 -20.86 -24.46 -8.71
CA ALA A 222 -20.42 -24.18 -10.07
C ALA A 222 -19.18 -25.02 -10.46
N ASP A 223 -18.73 -24.92 -11.71
CA ASP A 223 -17.48 -25.59 -12.11
C ASP A 223 -16.27 -24.98 -11.36
N PRO A 224 -15.20 -25.78 -11.11
CA PRO A 224 -14.09 -25.34 -10.28
C PRO A 224 -13.39 -24.08 -10.79
N ALA A 225 -13.24 -23.92 -12.11
CA ALA A 225 -12.60 -22.74 -12.67
C ALA A 225 -13.40 -21.46 -12.42
N THR A 226 -14.74 -21.53 -12.47
CA THR A 226 -15.59 -20.38 -12.13
C THR A 226 -15.53 -20.04 -10.63
N MET A 227 -15.50 -21.06 -9.77
CA MET A 227 -15.34 -20.86 -8.32
C MET A 227 -13.99 -20.21 -7.98
N LEU A 228 -12.91 -20.68 -8.58
CA LEU A 228 -11.56 -20.13 -8.41
C LEU A 228 -11.42 -18.72 -8.99
N ALA A 229 -12.07 -18.44 -10.13
CA ALA A 229 -12.06 -17.11 -10.69
C ALA A 229 -12.77 -16.07 -9.80
N ALA A 230 -13.84 -16.46 -9.10
CA ALA A 230 -14.56 -15.58 -8.20
C ALA A 230 -13.77 -15.21 -6.92
N VAL A 231 -12.79 -16.03 -6.52
CA VAL A 231 -11.90 -15.72 -5.39
C VAL A 231 -10.61 -15.02 -5.82
N THR A 232 -10.24 -15.13 -7.10
CA THR A 232 -9.02 -14.52 -7.61
C THR A 232 -9.22 -13.00 -7.75
N PRO A 233 -8.37 -12.15 -7.14
CA PRO A 233 -8.48 -10.72 -7.34
C PRO A 233 -8.05 -10.33 -8.77
N ILE A 234 -9.03 -10.26 -9.66
CA ILE A 234 -8.84 -9.86 -11.06
C ILE A 234 -9.04 -8.35 -11.25
N PRO A 235 -8.41 -7.74 -12.27
CA PRO A 235 -8.68 -6.35 -12.63
C PRO A 235 -10.16 -6.09 -12.95
N ASN A 236 -10.68 -4.92 -12.55
CA ASN A 236 -12.09 -4.55 -12.73
C ASN A 236 -12.57 -4.52 -14.20
N ASN A 237 -11.67 -4.46 -15.17
CA ASN A 237 -12.00 -4.48 -16.60
C ASN A 237 -12.18 -5.89 -17.17
N ILE A 238 -11.87 -6.95 -16.40
CA ILE A 238 -12.07 -8.35 -16.77
C ILE A 238 -13.20 -8.91 -15.90
N SER A 239 -14.14 -9.64 -16.48
CA SER A 239 -15.16 -10.37 -15.70
C SER A 239 -14.59 -11.68 -15.18
N GLU A 240 -15.04 -12.13 -14.01
CA GLU A 240 -14.64 -13.40 -13.42
C GLU A 240 -14.99 -14.57 -14.35
N TYR A 241 -16.07 -14.47 -15.13
CA TYR A 241 -16.36 -15.48 -16.17
C TYR A 241 -15.32 -15.56 -17.27
N SER A 242 -14.78 -14.41 -17.67
CA SER A 242 -13.71 -14.34 -18.67
C SER A 242 -12.44 -14.96 -18.12
N PHE A 243 -12.13 -14.69 -16.86
CA PHE A 243 -11.00 -15.29 -16.18
C PHE A 243 -11.16 -16.80 -16.01
N ALA A 244 -12.34 -17.27 -15.60
CA ALA A 244 -12.68 -18.69 -15.53
C ALA A 244 -12.50 -19.39 -16.88
N GLY A 245 -12.82 -18.70 -17.99
CA GLY A 245 -12.60 -19.21 -19.34
C GLY A 245 -11.13 -19.43 -19.69
N LEU A 246 -10.24 -18.53 -19.22
CA LEU A 246 -8.79 -18.69 -19.32
C LEU A 246 -8.30 -19.88 -18.49
N LEU A 247 -8.69 -19.95 -17.21
CA LEU A 247 -8.34 -21.05 -16.30
C LEU A 247 -8.75 -22.41 -16.88
N ARG A 248 -9.97 -22.50 -17.41
CA ARG A 248 -10.54 -23.73 -17.97
C ARG A 248 -10.00 -24.06 -19.36
N ASN A 249 -9.36 -23.11 -20.04
CA ASN A 249 -9.02 -23.17 -21.45
C ASN A 249 -10.25 -23.50 -22.35
N ASN A 250 -11.40 -22.94 -21.98
CA ASN A 250 -12.67 -23.05 -22.71
C ASN A 250 -13.69 -22.04 -22.18
N LYS A 251 -14.55 -21.52 -23.07
CA LYS A 251 -15.61 -20.56 -22.74
C LYS A 251 -16.48 -21.07 -21.58
N THR A 252 -16.81 -20.17 -20.66
CA THR A 252 -17.77 -20.47 -19.58
C THR A 252 -19.18 -20.57 -20.16
N GLU A 253 -19.82 -21.72 -19.99
CA GLU A 253 -21.22 -21.92 -20.40
C GLU A 253 -22.16 -21.31 -19.37
N VAL A 254 -22.96 -20.34 -19.80
CA VAL A 254 -23.88 -19.59 -18.94
C VAL A 254 -25.30 -19.68 -19.47
N VAL A 255 -26.26 -19.55 -18.57
CA VAL A 255 -27.69 -19.50 -18.88
C VAL A 255 -28.30 -18.27 -18.23
N LYS A 256 -29.33 -17.71 -18.87
CA LYS A 256 -30.11 -16.60 -18.31
C LYS A 256 -30.90 -17.10 -17.09
N CYS A 257 -30.90 -16.31 -16.02
CA CYS A 257 -31.79 -16.48 -14.87
C CYS A 257 -33.26 -16.54 -15.30
N ILE A 258 -34.09 -17.20 -14.49
CA ILE A 258 -35.54 -17.27 -14.69
C ILE A 258 -36.19 -15.90 -14.37
N SER A 259 -35.77 -15.26 -13.28
CA SER A 259 -36.43 -14.05 -12.76
C SER A 259 -35.71 -12.74 -13.09
N SER A 260 -34.61 -12.76 -13.86
CA SER A 260 -33.84 -11.57 -14.20
C SER A 260 -33.00 -11.74 -15.48
N ASP A 261 -32.35 -10.66 -15.93
CA ASP A 261 -31.42 -10.69 -17.07
C ASP A 261 -29.99 -11.10 -16.71
N LEU A 262 -29.75 -11.55 -15.47
CA LEU A 262 -28.45 -12.05 -15.05
C LEU A 262 -28.13 -13.40 -15.70
N GLU A 263 -26.84 -13.66 -15.90
CA GLU A 263 -26.32 -14.93 -16.43
C GLU A 263 -25.60 -15.72 -15.33
N VAL A 264 -26.01 -16.96 -15.12
CA VAL A 264 -25.46 -17.90 -14.12
C VAL A 264 -24.72 -19.06 -14.80
N PRO A 265 -23.76 -19.73 -14.13
CA PRO A 265 -23.05 -20.87 -14.73
C PRO A 265 -24.03 -22.03 -14.93
N ALA A 266 -24.17 -22.50 -16.17
CA ALA A 266 -25.25 -23.41 -16.57
C ALA A 266 -25.20 -24.81 -15.94
N HIS A 267 -24.03 -25.19 -15.41
CA HIS A 267 -23.78 -26.49 -14.80
C HIS A 267 -23.71 -26.48 -13.28
N SER A 268 -24.06 -25.35 -12.66
CA SER A 268 -24.18 -25.23 -11.19
C SER A 268 -25.18 -26.23 -10.63
N GLU A 269 -24.97 -26.65 -9.39
CA GLU A 269 -25.86 -27.59 -8.72
C GLU A 269 -27.18 -26.93 -8.32
N ILE A 270 -27.12 -25.71 -7.79
CA ILE A 270 -28.27 -24.93 -7.31
C ILE A 270 -28.03 -23.45 -7.64
N ILE A 271 -29.09 -22.74 -8.04
CA ILE A 271 -29.12 -21.29 -8.20
C ILE A 271 -30.23 -20.74 -7.30
N LEU A 272 -29.90 -19.72 -6.51
CA LEU A 272 -30.86 -18.90 -5.78
C LEU A 272 -31.04 -17.59 -6.54
N GLU A 273 -32.26 -17.27 -6.96
CA GLU A 273 -32.56 -16.02 -7.67
C GLU A 273 -33.53 -15.17 -6.87
N GLY A 274 -33.35 -13.85 -6.94
CA GLY A 274 -34.27 -12.90 -6.33
C GLY A 274 -33.75 -11.49 -6.40
N PHE A 275 -33.90 -10.74 -5.31
CA PHE A 275 -33.58 -9.32 -5.30
C PHE A 275 -33.16 -8.79 -3.94
N LEU A 276 -32.53 -7.61 -3.97
CA LEU A 276 -32.33 -6.73 -2.83
C LEU A 276 -33.30 -5.55 -2.89
N HIS A 277 -33.68 -5.04 -1.72
CA HIS A 277 -34.38 -3.77 -1.51
C HIS A 277 -33.58 -2.91 -0.54
N ASN A 278 -34.08 -1.71 -0.22
CA ASN A 278 -33.61 -0.92 0.92
C ASN A 278 -34.04 -1.57 2.26
N GLU A 279 -33.74 -2.86 2.43
CA GLU A 279 -34.02 -3.68 3.61
C GLU A 279 -32.69 -4.22 4.12
N PHE A 280 -32.45 -4.06 5.42
CA PHE A 280 -31.20 -4.43 6.08
C PHE A 280 -31.49 -5.15 7.39
N SER A 281 -30.56 -6.01 7.83
CA SER A 281 -30.67 -6.77 9.07
C SER A 281 -29.30 -7.01 9.68
N GLU A 282 -29.29 -7.36 10.97
CA GLU A 282 -28.08 -7.64 11.76
C GLU A 282 -27.53 -9.04 11.43
N GLU A 283 -26.25 -9.10 11.04
CA GLU A 283 -25.49 -10.32 10.78
C GLU A 283 -24.50 -10.58 11.89
N GLY A 284 -24.42 -11.84 12.33
CA GLY A 284 -23.49 -12.32 13.34
C GLY A 284 -24.08 -12.47 14.75
N PRO A 285 -23.25 -12.90 15.71
CA PRO A 285 -21.83 -13.21 15.54
C PRO A 285 -21.62 -14.50 14.72
N HIS A 286 -20.49 -14.53 14.01
CA HIS A 286 -20.02 -15.68 13.23
C HIS A 286 -18.50 -15.81 13.33
N GLY A 287 -18.02 -17.05 13.45
CA GLY A 287 -16.60 -17.34 13.36
C GLY A 287 -16.05 -16.98 11.97
N ASP A 288 -14.82 -16.48 11.92
CA ASP A 288 -14.18 -16.07 10.67
C ASP A 288 -12.74 -16.58 10.55
N HIS A 289 -12.13 -16.37 9.39
CA HIS A 289 -10.74 -16.71 9.03
C HIS A 289 -9.67 -16.11 9.95
N THR A 290 -10.05 -15.25 10.90
CA THR A 290 -9.17 -14.73 11.96
C THR A 290 -9.03 -15.70 13.14
N GLY A 291 -9.94 -16.66 13.25
CA GLY A 291 -10.11 -17.52 14.43
C GLY A 291 -10.95 -16.91 15.55
N TYR A 292 -11.59 -15.76 15.32
CA TYR A 292 -12.45 -15.07 16.27
C TYR A 292 -13.87 -14.92 15.73
N TYR A 293 -14.81 -14.61 16.63
CA TYR A 293 -16.17 -14.20 16.25
C TYR A 293 -16.17 -12.73 15.85
N ASN A 294 -16.75 -12.43 14.69
CA ASN A 294 -16.95 -11.04 14.26
C ASN A 294 -18.09 -10.38 15.04
N GLU A 295 -18.00 -9.06 15.23
CA GLU A 295 -19.08 -8.26 15.81
C GLU A 295 -20.33 -8.25 14.90
N ILE A 296 -21.47 -7.96 15.53
CA ILE A 296 -22.77 -7.82 14.88
C ILE A 296 -22.78 -6.53 14.05
N GLU A 297 -23.12 -6.63 12.78
CA GLU A 297 -23.17 -5.50 11.84
C GLU A 297 -24.36 -5.60 10.89
N VAL A 298 -24.77 -4.47 10.31
CA VAL A 298 -25.98 -4.36 9.49
C VAL A 298 -25.65 -4.52 8.00
N PHE A 299 -26.31 -5.46 7.32
CA PHE A 299 -26.10 -5.76 5.90
C PHE A 299 -27.43 -5.93 5.14
N PRO A 300 -27.43 -5.84 3.79
CA PRO A 300 -28.64 -5.98 2.99
C PRO A 300 -29.27 -7.36 3.08
N VAL A 301 -30.60 -7.39 3.03
CA VAL A 301 -31.39 -8.62 3.00
C VAL A 301 -31.66 -9.04 1.55
N PHE A 302 -31.27 -10.27 1.23
CA PHE A 302 -31.58 -10.96 -0.01
C PHE A 302 -32.85 -11.78 0.13
N THR A 303 -33.88 -11.35 -0.61
CA THR A 303 -35.14 -12.07 -0.74
C THR A 303 -35.08 -12.97 -1.96
N ILE A 304 -35.19 -14.28 -1.73
CA ILE A 304 -35.15 -15.32 -2.75
C ILE A 304 -36.57 -15.57 -3.23
N THR A 305 -36.74 -15.54 -4.55
CA THR A 305 -38.03 -15.78 -5.21
C THR A 305 -38.05 -17.08 -6.01
N HIS A 306 -36.87 -17.57 -6.42
CA HIS A 306 -36.71 -18.83 -7.14
C HIS A 306 -35.50 -19.62 -6.62
N ILE A 307 -35.66 -20.93 -6.50
CA ILE A 307 -34.58 -21.89 -6.35
C ILE A 307 -34.63 -22.78 -7.59
N THR A 308 -33.61 -22.72 -8.43
CA THR A 308 -33.44 -23.66 -9.53
C THR A 308 -32.31 -24.64 -9.22
N LYS A 309 -32.49 -25.91 -9.54
CA LYS A 309 -31.47 -26.93 -9.23
C LYS A 309 -31.45 -28.07 -10.25
N ARG A 310 -30.33 -28.78 -10.25
CA ARG A 310 -30.20 -30.07 -10.94
C ARG A 310 -31.03 -31.14 -10.25
N LYS A 311 -31.44 -32.17 -10.99
CA LYS A 311 -31.90 -33.43 -10.40
C LYS A 311 -30.75 -34.06 -9.61
N ASN A 312 -31.05 -34.61 -8.43
CA ASN A 312 -30.06 -35.20 -7.51
C ASN A 312 -28.91 -34.22 -7.17
N SER A 313 -29.23 -32.94 -6.99
CA SER A 313 -28.29 -31.86 -6.68
C SER A 313 -27.41 -32.15 -5.47
N LEU A 314 -26.22 -31.57 -5.46
CA LEU A 314 -25.25 -31.61 -4.37
C LEU A 314 -25.12 -30.21 -3.76
N TYR A 315 -25.08 -30.10 -2.44
CA TYR A 315 -24.85 -28.83 -1.75
C TYR A 315 -23.34 -28.65 -1.51
N HIS A 316 -22.71 -27.71 -2.21
CA HIS A 316 -21.31 -27.37 -1.98
C HIS A 316 -21.19 -26.33 -0.86
N SER A 317 -20.41 -26.65 0.17
CA SER A 317 -20.23 -25.81 1.36
C SER A 317 -18.80 -25.90 1.90
N THR A 318 -18.44 -24.96 2.77
CA THR A 318 -17.20 -24.92 3.53
C THR A 318 -17.44 -24.25 4.89
N TYR A 319 -16.38 -24.09 5.67
CA TYR A 319 -16.33 -23.30 6.88
C TYR A 319 -15.10 -22.37 6.82
N THR A 320 -15.11 -21.32 7.62
CA THR A 320 -13.93 -20.48 7.88
C THR A 320 -13.66 -20.46 9.38
N GLY A 321 -12.40 -20.39 9.78
CA GLY A 321 -12.05 -20.41 11.21
C GLY A 321 -10.60 -20.03 11.42
N LYS A 322 -10.01 -20.45 12.56
CA LYS A 322 -8.58 -20.23 12.79
C LYS A 322 -7.79 -20.95 11.69
N PRO A 323 -6.95 -20.25 10.90
CA PRO A 323 -6.16 -20.88 9.86
C PRO A 323 -5.23 -21.96 10.45
N ILE A 324 -4.93 -23.03 9.72
CA ILE A 324 -5.15 -23.22 8.28
C ILE A 324 -6.57 -23.76 7.99
N ASP A 325 -7.31 -23.06 7.13
CA ASP A 325 -8.63 -23.45 6.63
C ASP A 325 -8.63 -23.55 5.08
N GLU A 326 -9.76 -23.95 4.49
CA GLU A 326 -9.86 -24.18 3.04
C GLU A 326 -9.60 -22.90 2.22
N PRO A 327 -10.15 -21.72 2.58
CA PRO A 327 -9.78 -20.46 1.96
C PRO A 327 -8.29 -20.13 2.07
N ALA A 328 -7.62 -20.45 3.18
CA ALA A 328 -6.19 -20.20 3.33
C ALA A 328 -5.35 -21.06 2.37
N ILE A 329 -5.74 -22.32 2.14
CA ILE A 329 -5.10 -23.16 1.11
C ILE A 329 -5.30 -22.56 -0.29
N LEU A 330 -6.51 -22.13 -0.63
CA LEU A 330 -6.80 -21.45 -1.88
C LEU A 330 -5.95 -20.20 -2.07
N GLY A 331 -5.90 -19.33 -1.06
CA GLY A 331 -5.07 -18.13 -1.06
C GLY A 331 -3.60 -18.45 -1.30
N SER A 332 -3.08 -19.51 -0.66
CA SER A 332 -1.68 -19.92 -0.80
C SER A 332 -1.30 -20.36 -2.22
N VAL A 333 -2.21 -21.00 -2.94
CA VAL A 333 -1.98 -21.45 -4.32
C VAL A 333 -2.20 -20.31 -5.30
N LEU A 334 -3.26 -19.52 -5.12
CA LEU A 334 -3.57 -18.39 -5.99
C LEU A 334 -2.55 -17.25 -5.85
N ASN A 335 -1.84 -17.15 -4.72
CA ASN A 335 -0.71 -16.23 -4.54
C ASN A 335 0.34 -16.35 -5.67
N GLU A 336 0.56 -17.56 -6.18
CA GLU A 336 1.53 -17.83 -7.25
C GLU A 336 1.19 -17.12 -8.57
N LEU A 337 -0.10 -16.85 -8.82
CA LEU A 337 -0.55 -16.09 -9.99
C LEU A 337 -0.12 -14.62 -9.93
N PHE A 338 0.11 -14.08 -8.73
CA PHE A 338 0.44 -12.68 -8.52
C PHE A 338 1.94 -12.39 -8.61
N ILE A 339 2.79 -13.40 -8.40
CA ILE A 339 4.25 -13.22 -8.42
C ILE A 339 4.73 -12.66 -9.78
N PRO A 340 4.36 -13.23 -10.95
CA PRO A 340 4.80 -12.67 -12.24
C PRO A 340 4.26 -11.26 -12.50
N ILE A 341 3.06 -10.97 -12.01
CA ILE A 341 2.44 -9.64 -12.12
C ILE A 341 3.22 -8.62 -11.28
N LEU A 342 3.61 -9.00 -10.07
CA LEU A 342 4.45 -8.20 -9.19
C LEU A 342 5.84 -7.99 -9.79
N GLN A 343 6.48 -9.04 -10.31
CA GLN A 343 7.80 -8.98 -10.94
C GLN A 343 7.84 -8.07 -12.16
N LYS A 344 6.78 -8.05 -12.98
CA LYS A 344 6.69 -7.11 -14.11
C LYS A 344 6.63 -5.65 -13.66
N GLN A 345 6.13 -5.39 -12.46
CA GLN A 345 6.04 -4.05 -11.89
C GLN A 345 7.28 -3.67 -11.05
N PHE A 346 7.84 -4.64 -10.33
CA PHE A 346 8.97 -4.55 -9.43
C PHE A 346 9.96 -5.68 -9.78
N PRO A 347 10.82 -5.48 -10.79
CA PRO A 347 11.76 -6.50 -11.25
C PRO A 347 12.71 -7.02 -10.17
N GLU A 348 12.89 -6.25 -9.09
CA GLU A 348 13.67 -6.62 -7.92
C GLU A 348 13.06 -7.75 -7.07
N ILE A 349 11.77 -8.06 -7.21
CA ILE A 349 11.11 -9.10 -6.41
C ILE A 349 11.52 -10.48 -6.95
N VAL A 350 12.17 -11.28 -6.11
CA VAL A 350 12.51 -12.67 -6.41
C VAL A 350 11.34 -13.60 -6.08
N ASP A 351 10.73 -13.44 -4.90
CA ASP A 351 9.56 -14.20 -4.46
C ASP A 351 8.67 -13.33 -3.56
N PHE A 352 7.38 -13.66 -3.51
CA PHE A 352 6.38 -12.96 -2.70
C PHE A 352 5.45 -13.99 -2.05
N TYR A 353 5.37 -13.97 -0.73
CA TYR A 353 4.64 -14.99 0.03
C TYR A 353 3.69 -14.36 1.05
N LEU A 354 2.48 -14.91 1.11
CA LEU A 354 1.46 -14.61 2.09
C LEU A 354 1.19 -15.88 2.94
N PRO A 355 1.74 -15.97 4.15
CA PRO A 355 1.59 -17.17 4.98
C PRO A 355 0.11 -17.44 5.34
N PRO A 356 -0.41 -18.66 5.09
CA PRO A 356 -1.77 -19.06 5.46
C PRO A 356 -2.08 -18.83 6.95
N GLU A 357 -1.10 -19.09 7.81
CA GLU A 357 -1.20 -18.93 9.27
C GLU A 357 -1.43 -17.48 9.68
N CYS A 358 -1.07 -16.53 8.80
CA CYS A 358 -1.27 -15.09 8.97
C CYS A 358 -2.54 -14.59 8.25
N CYS A 359 -3.60 -15.41 8.24
CA CYS A 359 -4.88 -15.08 7.61
C CYS A 359 -4.77 -14.80 6.09
N SER A 360 -3.73 -15.31 5.43
CA SER A 360 -3.46 -15.17 3.98
C SER A 360 -3.30 -13.76 3.40
N TYR A 361 -3.46 -12.69 4.19
CA TYR A 361 -3.24 -11.31 3.71
C TYR A 361 -2.75 -10.33 4.79
N ARG A 362 -2.66 -10.71 6.07
CA ARG A 362 -2.27 -9.76 7.13
C ARG A 362 -0.76 -9.55 7.21
N LEU A 363 0.03 -10.53 6.76
CA LEU A 363 1.48 -10.47 6.69
C LEU A 363 1.96 -10.88 5.30
N SER A 364 2.92 -10.14 4.75
CA SER A 364 3.69 -10.58 3.58
C SER A 364 5.17 -10.71 3.91
N ILE A 365 5.79 -11.67 3.26
CA ILE A 365 7.24 -11.88 3.25
C ILE A 365 7.68 -11.76 1.79
N ILE A 366 8.64 -10.90 1.51
CA ILE A 366 9.07 -10.57 0.15
C ILE A 366 10.57 -10.79 0.06
N SER A 367 11.01 -11.59 -0.89
CA SER A 367 12.43 -11.76 -1.20
C SER A 367 12.80 -10.83 -2.34
N ILE A 368 13.89 -10.08 -2.21
CA ILE A 368 14.34 -9.13 -3.23
C ILE A 368 15.83 -9.27 -3.58
N GLN A 369 16.14 -8.96 -4.83
CA GLN A 369 17.50 -8.68 -5.26
C GLN A 369 17.80 -7.19 -4.99
N LYS A 370 18.49 -6.94 -3.87
CA LYS A 370 18.71 -5.57 -3.39
C LYS A 370 19.76 -4.83 -4.22
N MET A 371 19.36 -3.76 -4.91
CA MET A 371 20.25 -2.97 -5.77
C MET A 371 20.90 -1.75 -5.10
N TYR A 372 20.25 -1.13 -4.10
CA TYR A 372 20.75 0.10 -3.46
C TYR A 372 20.25 0.27 -2.01
N LEU A 373 20.79 1.25 -1.29
CA LEU A 373 20.41 1.61 0.07
C LEU A 373 18.98 2.18 0.13
N GLY A 374 18.17 1.73 1.10
CA GLY A 374 16.77 2.17 1.22
C GLY A 374 15.79 1.50 0.24
N HIS A 375 16.26 0.62 -0.65
CA HIS A 375 15.43 -0.08 -1.63
C HIS A 375 14.24 -0.82 -1.01
N ALA A 376 14.47 -1.55 0.09
CA ALA A 376 13.41 -2.24 0.81
C ALA A 376 12.32 -1.28 1.35
N LYS A 377 12.72 -0.12 1.87
CA LYS A 377 11.78 0.90 2.36
C LYS A 377 10.91 1.46 1.22
N GLN A 378 11.51 1.73 0.07
CA GLN A 378 10.77 2.17 -1.12
C GLN A 378 9.77 1.11 -1.59
N LEU A 379 10.19 -0.16 -1.61
CA LEU A 379 9.31 -1.25 -2.01
C LEU A 379 8.14 -1.44 -1.02
N MET A 380 8.37 -1.40 0.29
CA MET A 380 7.28 -1.48 1.29
C MET A 380 6.19 -0.44 1.06
N ILE A 381 6.57 0.83 0.89
CA ILE A 381 5.63 1.93 0.64
C ILE A 381 4.88 1.69 -0.68
N SER A 382 5.59 1.20 -1.71
CA SER A 382 5.01 0.89 -3.01
C SER A 382 3.98 -0.24 -2.94
N ILE A 383 4.25 -1.30 -2.18
CA ILE A 383 3.34 -2.44 -1.98
C ILE A 383 2.05 -1.98 -1.27
N TRP A 384 2.15 -1.14 -0.23
CA TRP A 384 0.97 -0.60 0.45
C TRP A 384 0.15 0.37 -0.41
N SER A 385 0.78 1.06 -1.37
CA SER A 385 0.14 2.10 -2.18
C SER A 385 -0.48 1.58 -3.47
N ILE A 386 0.23 0.75 -4.24
CA ILE A 386 -0.10 0.55 -5.66
C ILE A 386 -1.12 -0.58 -5.87
N LEU A 387 -1.12 -1.59 -5.02
CA LEU A 387 -1.93 -2.79 -5.22
C LEU A 387 -3.07 -2.85 -4.21
N ARG A 388 -4.29 -2.60 -4.69
CA ARG A 388 -5.52 -2.61 -3.86
C ARG A 388 -5.69 -3.91 -3.08
N GLN A 389 -5.28 -5.05 -3.66
CA GLN A 389 -5.36 -6.34 -2.99
C GLN A 389 -4.42 -6.48 -1.77
N PHE A 390 -3.37 -5.67 -1.70
CA PHE A 390 -2.34 -5.72 -0.66
C PHE A 390 -2.41 -4.53 0.31
N MET A 391 -3.35 -3.61 0.08
CA MET A 391 -3.57 -2.43 0.92
C MET A 391 -3.86 -2.78 2.38
N TYR A 392 -4.42 -3.94 2.69
CA TYR A 392 -4.72 -4.36 4.07
C TYR A 392 -3.61 -5.17 4.75
N ILE A 393 -2.49 -5.43 4.06
CA ILE A 393 -1.31 -6.06 4.69
C ILE A 393 -0.83 -5.16 5.83
N LYS A 394 -0.79 -5.72 7.04
CA LYS A 394 -0.39 -5.01 8.27
C LYS A 394 1.11 -5.15 8.53
N PHE A 395 1.68 -6.30 8.20
CA PHE A 395 3.09 -6.64 8.41
C PHE A 395 3.76 -6.94 7.07
N ILE A 396 4.88 -6.28 6.77
CA ILE A 396 5.73 -6.64 5.62
C ILE A 396 7.12 -6.99 6.13
N ILE A 397 7.65 -8.15 5.75
CA ILE A 397 9.05 -8.54 5.99
C ILE A 397 9.75 -8.60 4.65
N ILE A 398 10.81 -7.81 4.45
CA ILE A 398 11.63 -7.86 3.24
C ILE A 398 12.95 -8.55 3.54
N CYS A 399 13.17 -9.65 2.81
CA CYS A 399 14.35 -10.49 2.87
C CYS A 399 15.21 -10.32 1.62
N ASP A 400 16.51 -10.62 1.75
CA ASP A 400 17.40 -10.77 0.60
C ASP A 400 17.08 -12.08 -0.16
N GLU A 401 17.60 -12.24 -1.37
CA GLU A 401 17.37 -13.39 -2.26
C GLU A 401 17.89 -14.74 -1.73
N ASP A 402 18.77 -14.72 -0.72
CA ASP A 402 19.35 -15.91 -0.09
C ASP A 402 18.46 -16.54 0.98
N ILE A 403 17.32 -15.93 1.32
CA ILE A 403 16.39 -16.41 2.33
C ILE A 403 15.21 -17.12 1.67
N ASN A 404 14.95 -18.37 2.04
CA ASN A 404 13.70 -19.02 1.69
C ASN A 404 12.54 -18.45 2.52
N ILE A 405 11.79 -17.53 1.91
CA ILE A 405 10.67 -16.82 2.56
C ILE A 405 9.48 -17.73 2.93
N ARG A 406 9.47 -18.98 2.48
CA ARG A 406 8.44 -19.99 2.80
C ARG A 406 8.84 -20.86 4.00
N ASN A 407 10.06 -20.69 4.52
CA ASN A 407 10.55 -21.36 5.70
C ASN A 407 10.63 -20.37 6.88
N TRP A 408 9.69 -20.47 7.82
CA TRP A 408 9.65 -19.60 9.00
C TRP A 408 10.96 -19.59 9.80
N LYS A 409 11.70 -20.71 9.86
CA LYS A 409 12.97 -20.77 10.58
C LYS A 409 14.03 -19.87 9.94
N GLU A 410 14.08 -19.85 8.60
CA GLU A 410 15.00 -18.98 7.87
C GLU A 410 14.59 -17.52 7.94
N VAL A 411 13.29 -17.22 7.81
CA VAL A 411 12.78 -15.85 7.96
C VAL A 411 13.08 -15.31 9.35
N MET A 412 12.81 -16.09 10.41
CA MET A 412 13.07 -15.64 11.78
C MET A 412 14.56 -15.56 12.09
N TRP A 413 15.39 -16.46 11.55
CA TRP A 413 16.85 -16.31 11.60
C TRP A 413 17.28 -14.98 10.99
N ALA A 414 16.77 -14.65 9.80
CA ALA A 414 17.09 -13.39 9.13
C ALA A 414 16.58 -12.17 9.91
N VAL A 415 15.37 -12.21 10.47
CA VAL A 415 14.88 -11.14 11.38
C VAL A 415 15.81 -10.98 12.58
N SER A 416 16.17 -12.06 13.27
CA SER A 416 16.99 -12.01 14.49
C SER A 416 18.44 -11.58 14.28
N THR A 417 18.99 -11.76 13.08
CA THR A 417 20.40 -11.49 12.77
C THR A 417 20.62 -10.27 11.90
N ARG A 418 19.60 -9.84 11.12
CA ARG A 418 19.72 -8.80 10.08
C ARG A 418 18.90 -7.54 10.34
N VAL A 419 18.13 -7.49 11.44
CA VAL A 419 17.28 -6.35 11.83
C VAL A 419 17.81 -5.73 13.11
N ASP A 420 18.12 -4.43 13.06
CA ASP A 420 18.15 -3.56 14.23
C ASP A 420 16.74 -2.96 14.42
N PRO A 421 16.00 -3.28 15.50
CA PRO A 421 14.60 -2.89 15.62
C PRO A 421 14.33 -1.39 15.48
N ILE A 422 15.23 -0.51 15.93
CA ILE A 422 15.01 0.94 15.85
C ILE A 422 15.25 1.45 14.43
N ARG A 423 16.31 0.96 13.79
CA ARG A 423 16.73 1.42 12.46
C ARG A 423 15.90 0.80 11.33
N ASP A 424 15.60 -0.49 11.45
CA ASP A 424 15.11 -1.33 10.36
C ASP A 424 13.61 -1.64 10.42
N THR A 425 12.91 -0.97 11.33
CA THR A 425 11.45 -1.04 11.45
C THR A 425 10.83 0.27 10.99
N ILE A 426 9.87 0.18 10.09
CA ILE A 426 9.06 1.32 9.66
C ILE A 426 7.67 1.14 10.25
N LEU A 427 7.25 2.10 11.06
CA LEU A 427 5.89 2.21 11.58
C LEU A 427 5.18 3.36 10.88
N ILE A 428 4.05 3.07 10.23
CA ILE A 428 3.18 4.09 9.64
C ILE A 428 1.83 3.98 10.36
N ASP A 429 1.37 5.08 10.94
CA ASP A 429 0.08 5.17 11.62
C ASP A 429 -1.03 5.65 10.68
N ASN A 430 -2.28 5.57 11.16
CA ASN A 430 -3.48 6.07 10.47
C ASN A 430 -3.66 5.58 9.02
N MET A 431 -3.26 4.33 8.76
CA MET A 431 -3.40 3.68 7.47
C MET A 431 -4.71 2.87 7.39
N PRO A 432 -5.30 2.71 6.19
CA PRO A 432 -6.42 1.80 5.99
C PRO A 432 -6.08 0.37 6.42
N ILE A 433 -6.92 -0.19 7.28
CA ILE A 433 -6.89 -1.60 7.69
C ILE A 433 -8.27 -2.20 7.41
N ASP A 434 -8.34 -3.53 7.31
CA ASP A 434 -9.61 -4.24 7.32
C ASP A 434 -10.46 -3.78 8.52
N TYR A 435 -11.70 -3.40 8.27
CA TYR A 435 -12.63 -2.95 9.30
C TYR A 435 -12.91 -4.05 10.34
N LEU A 436 -12.70 -5.32 9.96
CA LEU A 436 -12.82 -6.48 10.85
C LEU A 436 -11.57 -6.75 11.70
N ASP A 437 -10.49 -5.99 11.54
CA ASP A 437 -9.33 -6.11 12.41
C ASP A 437 -9.58 -5.42 13.76
N PHE A 438 -10.16 -6.17 14.70
CA PHE A 438 -10.38 -5.73 16.08
C PHE A 438 -9.08 -5.38 16.83
N SER A 439 -7.90 -5.76 16.32
CA SER A 439 -6.62 -5.33 16.88
C SER A 439 -6.20 -3.91 16.46
N SER A 440 -6.99 -3.26 15.60
CA SER A 440 -6.81 -1.86 15.23
C SER A 440 -7.42 -0.92 16.28
N PRO A 441 -6.82 0.26 16.53
CA PRO A 441 -7.34 1.20 17.53
C PRO A 441 -8.70 1.80 17.14
N LYS A 442 -9.01 1.86 15.84
CA LYS A 442 -10.27 2.35 15.30
C LYS A 442 -10.68 1.51 14.11
N LYS A 443 -11.96 1.16 14.02
CA LYS A 443 -12.47 0.35 12.91
C LYS A 443 -12.11 0.97 11.55
N GLY A 444 -11.40 0.21 10.72
CA GLY A 444 -10.93 0.61 9.38
C GLY A 444 -9.62 1.44 9.35
N LEU A 445 -9.05 1.79 10.50
CA LEU A 445 -7.83 2.61 10.62
C LEU A 445 -6.89 2.05 11.69
N GLY A 446 -5.63 1.81 11.30
CA GLY A 446 -4.60 1.44 12.28
C GLY A 446 -3.19 1.65 11.79
N SER A 447 -2.25 0.97 12.43
CA SER A 447 -0.83 1.03 12.09
C SER A 447 -0.40 -0.15 11.22
N LYS A 448 0.57 0.12 10.35
CA LYS A 448 1.28 -0.88 9.56
C LYS A 448 2.74 -0.87 9.95
N ILE A 449 3.37 -2.04 9.93
CA ILE A 449 4.78 -2.23 10.28
C ILE A 449 5.50 -2.95 9.15
N GLY A 450 6.69 -2.47 8.81
CA GLY A 450 7.59 -3.10 7.85
C GLY A 450 8.95 -3.36 8.48
N PHE A 451 9.50 -4.57 8.31
CA PHE A 451 10.85 -4.96 8.70
C PHE A 451 11.72 -5.17 7.46
N PHE A 452 12.91 -4.57 7.39
CA PHE A 452 13.82 -4.76 6.27
C PHE A 452 15.22 -5.20 6.72
N PHE A 453 15.93 -5.96 5.88
CA PHE A 453 17.30 -6.37 6.19
C PHE A 453 18.36 -5.43 5.61
N TRP A 454 19.41 -5.21 6.38
CA TRP A 454 20.49 -4.26 6.06
C TRP A 454 21.83 -4.92 5.68
N ILE A 455 22.03 -6.22 5.93
CA ILE A 455 23.34 -6.89 5.90
C ILE A 455 24.20 -6.72 4.63
N PRO A 456 23.68 -6.63 3.39
CA PRO A 456 24.55 -6.44 2.23
C PRO A 456 25.36 -5.12 2.25
N ASN A 457 25.01 -4.15 3.10
CA ASN A 457 25.70 -2.86 3.21
C ASN A 457 26.04 -2.49 4.65
N LEU A 458 26.45 -3.48 5.45
CA LEU A 458 26.81 -3.38 6.87
C LEU A 458 27.87 -2.30 7.22
N ARG A 459 28.44 -1.60 6.22
CA ARG A 459 29.50 -0.61 6.37
C ARG A 459 29.10 0.83 6.01
N GLU A 460 27.89 1.07 5.52
CA GLU A 460 27.41 2.41 5.18
C GLU A 460 26.34 2.84 6.20
N LYS A 461 26.76 3.62 7.20
CA LYS A 461 25.97 3.96 8.41
C LYS A 461 25.94 5.45 8.76
N ASN A 462 26.36 6.38 7.91
CA ASN A 462 26.59 7.73 8.42
C ASN A 462 25.33 8.60 8.30
N GLU A 463 24.60 8.70 9.40
CA GLU A 463 24.05 10.01 9.79
C GLU A 463 25.22 10.93 10.12
N LEU A 464 25.12 12.21 9.74
CA LEU A 464 26.17 13.21 9.96
C LEU A 464 26.62 13.23 11.42
N GLN A 465 27.79 12.65 11.69
CA GLN A 465 28.40 12.69 13.01
C GLN A 465 28.90 14.10 13.29
N SER A 466 29.05 14.52 14.55
CA SER A 466 29.54 15.86 14.88
C SER A 466 30.86 16.20 14.18
N ARG A 467 31.73 15.21 13.95
CA ARG A 467 32.99 15.35 13.17
C ARG A 467 32.75 15.71 11.70
N GLU A 468 31.73 15.14 11.08
CA GLU A 468 31.35 15.42 9.69
C GLU A 468 30.66 16.80 9.60
N SER A 469 29.91 17.21 10.62
CA SER A 469 29.39 18.59 10.73
C SER A 469 30.52 19.62 10.81
N PHE A 470 31.57 19.38 11.59
CA PHE A 470 32.76 20.26 11.60
C PHE A 470 33.45 20.31 10.24
N LEU A 471 33.56 19.17 9.56
CA LEU A 471 34.13 19.13 8.22
C LEU A 471 33.28 19.93 7.22
N ILE A 472 31.96 19.84 7.29
CA ILE A 472 31.04 20.62 6.44
C ILE A 472 31.22 22.12 6.68
N VAL A 473 31.37 22.57 7.93
CA VAL A 473 31.65 23.98 8.24
C VAL A 473 32.93 24.45 7.56
N VAL A 474 34.01 23.68 7.73
CA VAL A 474 35.32 24.02 7.17
C VAL A 474 35.25 24.06 5.65
N LEU A 475 34.65 23.06 5.03
CA LEU A 475 34.48 23.00 3.57
C LEU A 475 33.58 24.13 3.05
N PHE A 476 32.51 24.48 3.76
CA PHE A 476 31.61 25.57 3.39
C PHE A 476 32.36 26.91 3.32
N TRP A 477 33.16 27.23 4.34
CA TRP A 477 33.96 28.45 4.35
C TRP A 477 35.11 28.42 3.34
N ILE A 478 35.74 27.26 3.11
CA ILE A 478 36.76 27.13 2.07
C ILE A 478 36.17 27.41 0.69
N VAL A 479 35.03 26.82 0.36
CA VAL A 479 34.39 26.99 -0.95
C VAL A 479 33.92 28.43 -1.13
N LEU A 480 33.21 29.00 -0.14
CA LEU A 480 32.74 30.39 -0.24
C LEU A 480 33.89 31.39 -0.30
N GLY A 481 34.93 31.23 0.52
CA GLY A 481 36.13 32.07 0.49
C GLY A 481 36.88 31.97 -0.83
N SER A 482 36.96 30.77 -1.42
CA SER A 482 37.59 30.57 -2.73
C SER A 482 36.79 31.22 -3.86
N VAL A 483 35.45 31.10 -3.84
CA VAL A 483 34.57 31.74 -4.82
C VAL A 483 34.57 33.26 -4.64
N GLY A 484 34.60 33.74 -3.39
CA GLY A 484 34.69 35.16 -3.07
C GLY A 484 36.02 35.80 -3.48
N ALA A 485 37.08 35.01 -3.66
CA ALA A 485 38.36 35.51 -4.16
C ALA A 485 38.34 35.78 -5.67
N LEU A 486 37.39 35.19 -6.43
CA LEU A 486 37.39 35.27 -7.89
C LEU A 486 37.32 36.70 -8.43
N PRO A 487 36.45 37.61 -7.94
CA PRO A 487 36.42 38.97 -8.45
C PRO A 487 37.74 39.72 -8.21
N PHE A 488 38.42 39.46 -7.09
CA PHE A 488 39.72 40.05 -6.82
C PHE A 488 40.83 39.52 -7.74
N LEU A 489 40.73 38.26 -8.20
CA LEU A 489 41.68 37.67 -9.16
C LEU A 489 41.49 38.19 -10.58
N PHE A 490 40.27 38.55 -10.97
CA PHE A 490 39.95 38.97 -12.33
C PHE A 490 40.03 40.49 -12.54
N VAL A 491 40.06 41.27 -11.47
CA VAL A 491 40.16 42.72 -11.55
C VAL A 491 41.62 43.15 -11.78
N LYS A 492 41.82 44.07 -12.73
CA LYS A 492 43.17 44.56 -13.10
C LYS A 492 43.81 45.50 -12.06
N TYR A 493 43.00 46.12 -11.21
CA TYR A 493 43.46 47.04 -10.17
C TYR A 493 42.56 46.95 -8.93
N PRO A 494 43.07 46.54 -7.76
CA PRO A 494 44.47 46.22 -7.46
C PRO A 494 44.86 44.85 -8.05
N ASN A 495 46.07 44.74 -8.58
CA ASN A 495 46.59 43.47 -9.11
C ASN A 495 47.09 42.60 -7.94
N LEU A 496 46.18 41.83 -7.35
CA LEU A 496 46.46 41.01 -6.19
C LEU A 496 47.11 39.68 -6.57
N SER A 497 48.03 39.22 -5.74
CA SER A 497 48.49 37.84 -5.82
C SER A 497 47.34 36.89 -5.45
N ILE A 498 47.46 35.62 -5.81
CA ILE A 498 46.45 34.61 -5.46
C ILE A 498 46.27 34.53 -3.94
N THR A 499 47.36 34.59 -3.18
CA THR A 499 47.30 34.56 -1.71
C THR A 499 46.60 35.78 -1.15
N ASP A 500 46.82 36.94 -1.74
CA ASP A 500 46.22 38.21 -1.29
C ASP A 500 44.71 38.26 -1.57
N ALA A 501 44.29 37.84 -2.77
CA ALA A 501 42.89 37.75 -3.14
C ALA A 501 42.10 36.79 -2.23
N PHE A 502 42.71 35.64 -1.89
CA PHE A 502 42.14 34.69 -0.93
C PHE A 502 42.11 35.27 0.48
N PHE A 503 43.20 35.92 0.94
CA PHE A 503 43.22 36.54 2.27
C PHE A 503 42.11 37.58 2.43
N GLU A 504 41.98 38.51 1.48
CA GLU A 504 40.97 39.57 1.54
C GLU A 504 39.54 38.98 1.52
N SER A 505 39.31 37.95 0.71
CA SER A 505 38.00 37.30 0.63
C SER A 505 37.64 36.53 1.89
N PHE A 506 38.55 35.72 2.43
CA PHE A 506 38.31 34.96 3.66
C PHE A 506 38.14 35.89 4.85
N SER A 507 38.94 36.95 4.94
CA SER A 507 38.83 37.95 6.00
C SER A 507 37.48 38.67 5.98
N GLY A 508 37.00 39.04 4.79
CA GLY A 508 35.66 39.61 4.62
C GLY A 508 34.55 38.62 5.00
N LEU A 509 34.53 37.43 4.40
CA LEU A 509 33.47 36.43 4.60
C LEU A 509 33.40 35.87 6.02
N THR A 510 34.53 35.79 6.73
CA THR A 510 34.53 35.35 8.14
C THR A 510 34.29 36.51 9.11
N THR A 511 34.02 37.71 8.59
CA THR A 511 33.87 38.95 9.36
C THR A 511 35.06 39.22 10.29
N THR A 512 36.26 38.78 9.89
CA THR A 512 37.51 39.02 10.63
C THR A 512 37.95 40.48 10.48
N GLY A 513 37.65 41.11 9.34
CA GLY A 513 37.87 42.54 9.11
C GLY A 513 39.32 42.95 8.92
N ALA A 514 40.26 42.01 8.80
CA ALA A 514 41.65 42.28 8.50
C ALA A 514 41.85 42.53 6.99
N THR A 515 42.47 43.64 6.63
CA THR A 515 42.71 44.00 5.23
C THR A 515 44.21 44.05 4.94
N ILE A 516 44.59 43.56 3.77
CA ILE A 516 45.95 43.76 3.21
C ILE A 516 45.97 44.85 2.14
N LEU A 517 44.78 45.29 1.72
CA LEU A 517 44.63 46.42 0.81
C LEU A 517 44.94 47.73 1.55
N PHE A 518 45.74 48.56 0.91
CA PHE A 518 46.09 49.92 1.31
C PHE A 518 45.64 50.90 0.23
N ASN A 519 45.49 52.19 0.58
CA ASN A 519 45.05 53.23 -0.33
C ASN A 519 43.61 53.00 -0.84
N LEU A 520 42.73 52.58 0.08
CA LEU A 520 41.33 52.26 -0.19
C LEU A 520 40.59 53.43 -0.82
N ASP A 521 40.96 54.66 -0.46
CA ASP A 521 40.40 55.91 -0.99
C ASP A 521 40.51 56.06 -2.52
N LYS A 522 41.40 55.28 -3.17
CA LYS A 522 41.62 55.30 -4.63
C LYS A 522 41.14 54.03 -5.33
N LEU A 523 40.54 53.09 -4.61
CA LEU A 523 39.99 51.89 -5.21
C LEU A 523 38.64 52.19 -5.90
N PRO A 524 38.31 51.48 -6.99
CA PRO A 524 36.98 51.57 -7.58
C PRO A 524 35.88 51.25 -6.58
N GLU A 525 34.78 52.01 -6.62
CA GLU A 525 33.59 51.78 -5.79
C GLU A 525 33.05 50.35 -5.89
N SER A 526 33.20 49.70 -7.05
CA SER A 526 32.79 48.29 -7.22
C SER A 526 33.56 47.32 -6.32
N ILE A 527 34.85 47.59 -6.07
CA ILE A 527 35.69 46.77 -5.20
C ILE A 527 35.39 47.08 -3.75
N LEU A 528 35.25 48.36 -3.41
CA LEU A 528 34.86 48.80 -2.08
C LEU A 528 33.50 48.20 -1.70
N PHE A 529 32.50 48.25 -2.59
CA PHE A 529 31.21 47.61 -2.39
C PHE A 529 31.33 46.09 -2.25
N TYR A 530 32.13 45.43 -3.11
CA TYR A 530 32.29 43.98 -3.06
C TYR A 530 32.87 43.51 -1.73
N ARG A 531 33.88 44.21 -1.18
CA ARG A 531 34.44 43.93 0.16
C ARG A 531 33.36 44.01 1.23
N GLN A 532 32.52 45.03 1.15
CA GLN A 532 31.46 45.30 2.13
C GLN A 532 30.33 44.27 2.01
N MET A 533 30.06 43.79 0.80
CA MET A 533 29.09 42.74 0.52
C MET A 533 29.58 41.36 1.00
N LEU A 534 30.90 41.08 0.91
CA LEU A 534 31.47 39.82 1.39
C LEU A 534 31.24 39.64 2.90
N GLN A 535 31.51 40.66 3.72
CA GLN A 535 31.22 40.59 5.16
C GLN A 535 29.72 40.53 5.47
N TRP A 536 28.87 41.19 4.66
CA TRP A 536 27.42 41.08 4.83
C TRP A 536 26.90 39.66 4.59
N PHE A 537 27.39 38.98 3.54
CA PHE A 537 27.09 37.57 3.31
C PHE A 537 27.74 36.66 4.37
N GLY A 538 28.92 37.03 4.85
CA GLY A 538 29.62 36.36 5.94
C GLY A 538 28.82 36.31 7.24
N GLY A 539 28.38 37.47 7.71
CA GLY A 539 27.54 37.60 8.92
C GLY A 539 26.26 36.76 8.83
N MET A 540 25.57 36.80 7.68
CA MET A 540 24.40 35.96 7.45
C MET A 540 24.75 34.46 7.44
N GLY A 541 25.88 34.10 6.82
CA GLY A 541 26.37 32.72 6.74
C GLY A 541 26.61 32.11 8.11
N ILE A 542 27.23 32.87 9.03
CA ILE A 542 27.45 32.44 10.42
C ILE A 542 26.13 32.23 11.16
N ILE A 543 25.15 33.14 11.00
CA ILE A 543 23.84 33.03 11.66
C ILE A 543 23.10 31.74 11.24
N VAL A 544 23.06 31.43 9.94
CA VAL A 544 22.39 30.21 9.43
C VAL A 544 23.13 28.96 9.87
N LEU A 545 24.47 28.99 9.82
CA LEU A 545 25.32 27.88 10.21
C LEU A 545 25.20 27.57 11.70
N ALA A 546 25.16 28.59 12.56
CA ALA A 546 24.94 28.45 13.99
C ALA A 546 23.59 27.80 14.27
N LEU A 547 22.50 28.25 13.63
CA LEU A 547 21.18 27.62 13.78
C LEU A 547 21.14 26.17 13.28
N ALA A 548 21.89 25.85 12.21
CA ALA A 548 21.91 24.51 11.65
C ALA A 548 22.72 23.51 12.50
N ILE A 549 23.77 23.99 13.17
CA ILE A 549 24.77 23.12 13.82
C ILE A 549 24.65 23.10 15.34
N LEU A 550 24.28 24.21 15.98
CA LEU A 550 24.12 24.29 17.44
C LEU A 550 23.14 23.23 18.00
N PRO A 551 22.02 22.89 17.34
CA PRO A 551 21.14 21.81 17.78
C PRO A 551 21.79 20.41 17.72
N MET A 552 22.78 20.23 16.83
CA MET A 552 23.48 18.95 16.62
C MET A 552 24.64 18.74 17.61
N LEU A 553 25.13 19.80 18.27
CA LEU A 553 26.30 19.75 19.16
C LEU A 553 26.01 19.27 20.58
N GLY A 554 24.73 19.07 20.96
CA GLY A 554 24.33 18.37 22.20
C GLY A 554 24.74 19.00 23.54
N ALA A 555 25.64 19.98 23.56
CA ALA A 555 26.15 20.66 24.74
C ALA A 555 25.42 22.00 24.96
N GLY A 556 24.71 22.14 26.08
CA GLY A 556 24.21 23.41 26.63
C GLY A 556 23.05 24.10 25.90
N GLY A 557 23.13 24.30 24.58
CA GLY A 557 22.15 25.09 23.81
C GLY A 557 20.75 24.47 23.74
N MET A 558 20.66 23.13 23.76
CA MET A 558 19.40 22.39 23.77
C MET A 558 18.60 22.60 25.08
N GLN A 559 19.27 22.93 26.21
CA GLN A 559 18.59 23.18 27.49
C GLN A 559 17.96 24.57 27.55
N LEU A 560 18.64 25.60 27.01
CA LEU A 560 18.06 26.94 26.85
C LEU A 560 16.85 26.93 25.92
N TYR A 561 16.97 26.26 24.76
CA TYR A 561 15.87 26.15 23.80
C TYR A 561 14.68 25.34 24.33
N LYS A 562 14.92 24.39 25.24
CA LYS A 562 13.85 23.64 25.95
C LYS A 562 13.22 24.45 27.09
N ALA A 563 13.96 25.36 27.71
CA ALA A 563 13.49 26.17 28.85
C ALA A 563 12.51 27.27 28.44
N GLU A 564 12.59 27.78 27.21
CA GLU A 564 11.69 28.82 26.68
C GLU A 564 10.35 28.28 26.11
N MET A 565 10.14 26.95 26.11
CA MET A 565 8.98 26.34 25.46
C MET A 565 7.88 25.95 26.47
N PRO A 566 6.66 26.55 26.41
CA PRO A 566 5.54 26.07 27.21
C PRO A 566 4.86 24.87 26.53
N GLY A 567 4.82 23.73 27.22
CA GLY A 567 3.98 22.56 26.88
C GLY A 567 4.74 21.24 26.60
N PRO A 568 4.07 20.07 26.72
CA PRO A 568 4.71 18.76 26.58
C PRO A 568 4.98 18.40 25.11
N ILE A 569 6.20 17.94 24.82
CA ILE A 569 6.74 17.76 23.47
C ILE A 569 6.34 16.40 22.86
N LYS A 570 5.94 16.40 21.58
CA LYS A 570 5.99 15.25 20.66
C LYS A 570 7.16 15.46 19.69
N ASP A 571 8.14 14.56 19.69
CA ASP A 571 9.49 14.72 19.10
C ASP A 571 9.60 14.86 17.56
N ASN A 572 8.49 14.94 16.80
CA ASN A 572 8.52 14.85 15.33
C ASN A 572 8.40 16.18 14.56
N LYS A 573 8.63 17.35 15.18
CA LYS A 573 8.45 18.67 14.53
C LYS A 573 9.68 19.61 14.54
N MET A 574 10.90 19.09 14.59
CA MET A 574 12.11 19.92 14.63
C MET A 574 12.48 20.56 13.27
N ARG A 575 12.34 19.84 12.14
CA ARG A 575 12.78 20.31 10.80
C ARG A 575 11.98 21.49 10.19
N PRO A 576 10.64 21.58 10.31
CA PRO A 576 9.89 22.70 9.72
C PRO A 576 10.20 24.05 10.36
N ARG A 577 10.59 24.06 11.66
CA ARG A 577 10.78 25.29 12.43
C ARG A 577 12.15 25.94 12.23
N ILE A 578 13.22 25.18 11.94
CA ILE A 578 14.55 25.75 11.64
C ILE A 578 14.50 26.65 10.39
N ALA A 579 13.77 26.23 9.36
CA ALA A 579 13.57 27.03 8.16
C ALA A 579 12.76 28.31 8.43
N GLU A 580 11.83 28.27 9.39
CA GLU A 580 11.08 29.46 9.83
C GLU A 580 11.98 30.40 10.64
N THR A 581 12.75 29.89 11.61
CA THR A 581 13.70 30.69 12.40
C THR A 581 14.76 31.35 11.52
N ALA A 582 15.33 30.63 10.55
CA ALA A 582 16.29 31.19 9.60
C ALA A 582 15.68 32.32 8.75
N LYS A 583 14.43 32.20 8.31
CA LYS A 583 13.71 33.26 7.59
C LYS A 583 13.48 34.50 8.46
N THR A 584 13.12 34.30 9.73
CA THR A 584 12.91 35.41 10.67
C THR A 584 14.22 36.15 10.93
N LEU A 585 15.32 35.45 11.20
CA LEU A 585 16.63 36.07 11.39
C LEU A 585 17.11 36.79 10.12
N TRP A 586 16.87 36.21 8.93
CA TRP A 586 17.18 36.88 7.66
C TRP A 586 16.42 38.21 7.51
N LEU A 587 15.14 38.22 7.85
CA LEU A 587 14.31 39.43 7.78
C LEU A 587 14.78 40.50 8.78
N ILE A 588 15.13 40.10 10.01
CA ILE A 588 15.70 41.00 11.02
C ILE A 588 17.02 41.58 10.53
N TYR A 589 17.92 40.75 10.01
CA TYR A 589 19.23 41.16 9.52
C TYR A 589 19.13 42.18 8.38
N VAL A 590 18.25 41.94 7.39
CA VAL A 590 17.98 42.88 6.30
C VAL A 590 17.33 44.17 6.81
N ALA A 591 16.38 44.08 7.74
CA ALA A 591 15.71 45.24 8.32
C ALA A 591 16.70 46.12 9.10
N LEU A 592 17.56 45.52 9.93
CA LEU A 592 18.61 46.24 10.65
C LEU A 592 19.61 46.89 9.70
N THR A 593 20.02 46.17 8.64
CA THR A 593 20.91 46.72 7.60
C THR A 593 20.29 47.95 6.96
N PHE A 594 19.02 47.88 6.57
CA PHE A 594 18.29 48.99 5.96
C PHE A 594 18.14 50.19 6.90
N LEU A 595 17.76 49.95 8.16
CA LEU A 595 17.64 51.00 9.18
C LEU A 595 18.99 51.66 9.46
N CYS A 596 20.06 50.88 9.54
CA CYS A 596 21.42 51.39 9.73
C CYS A 596 21.83 52.29 8.56
N ALA A 597 21.60 51.86 7.32
CA ALA A 597 21.88 52.67 6.13
C ALA A 597 21.11 53.99 6.15
N LEU A 598 19.82 53.98 6.50
CA LEU A 598 19.01 55.19 6.60
C LEU A 598 19.51 56.14 7.71
N SER A 599 19.88 55.60 8.88
CA SER A 599 20.42 56.40 9.98
C SER A 599 21.76 57.04 9.60
N LEU A 600 22.67 56.31 8.95
CA LEU A 600 23.95 56.82 8.48
C LEU A 600 23.79 57.90 7.41
N TRP A 601 22.89 57.68 6.45
CA TRP A 601 22.57 58.68 5.44
C TRP A 601 21.98 59.95 6.08
N GLY A 602 21.07 59.81 7.04
CA GLY A 602 20.50 60.92 7.80
C GLY A 602 21.52 61.69 8.66
N ALA A 603 22.62 61.06 9.06
CA ALA A 603 23.73 61.68 9.77
C ALA A 603 24.72 62.43 8.85
N GLY A 604 24.49 62.41 7.53
CA GLY A 604 25.24 63.18 6.54
C GLY A 604 26.22 62.38 5.69
N LEU A 605 26.22 61.04 5.75
CA LEU A 605 27.04 60.23 4.84
C LEU A 605 26.46 60.24 3.41
N PRO A 606 27.31 60.21 2.37
CA PRO A 606 26.87 59.87 1.03
C PRO A 606 26.15 58.52 0.99
N ILE A 607 25.18 58.36 0.08
CA ILE A 607 24.35 57.15 0.02
C ILE A 607 25.17 55.86 -0.16
N PHE A 608 26.26 55.93 -0.92
CA PHE A 608 27.18 54.81 -1.13
C PHE A 608 27.86 54.40 0.18
N GLU A 609 28.39 55.37 0.92
CA GLU A 609 29.04 55.15 2.21
C GLU A 609 28.05 54.67 3.27
N ALA A 610 26.83 55.21 3.28
CA ALA A 610 25.79 54.79 4.21
C ALA A 610 25.39 53.31 4.00
N ILE A 611 25.23 52.87 2.75
CA ILE A 611 24.90 51.47 2.43
C ILE A 611 26.07 50.56 2.75
N THR A 612 27.28 50.89 2.30
CA THR A 612 28.46 50.05 2.50
C THR A 612 28.82 49.91 3.99
N HIS A 613 28.82 51.00 4.74
CA HIS A 613 29.07 50.93 6.19
C HIS A 613 27.95 50.23 6.96
N SER A 614 26.69 50.24 6.48
CA SER A 614 25.63 49.43 7.09
C SER A 614 25.89 47.93 6.98
N PHE A 615 26.46 47.49 5.84
CA PHE A 615 26.83 46.10 5.60
C PHE A 615 27.92 45.65 6.56
N SER A 616 28.92 46.51 6.80
CA SER A 616 29.98 46.28 7.80
C SER A 616 29.47 46.23 9.22
N THR A 617 28.61 47.20 9.57
CA THR A 617 28.14 47.40 10.94
C THR A 617 27.25 46.25 11.38
N VAL A 618 26.27 45.86 10.56
CA VAL A 618 25.30 44.81 10.93
C VAL A 618 25.92 43.41 10.87
N SER A 619 26.94 43.21 10.04
CA SER A 619 27.73 41.96 10.02
C SER A 619 28.82 41.89 11.09
N ILE A 620 29.11 43.00 11.77
CA ILE A 620 30.25 43.16 12.70
C ILE A 620 31.59 42.84 11.97
N GLY A 621 31.66 43.16 10.68
CA GLY A 621 32.76 42.75 9.78
C GLY A 621 33.98 43.67 9.77
N GLY A 622 33.85 44.93 10.19
CA GLY A 622 34.98 45.83 10.43
C GLY A 622 35.67 46.42 9.20
N PHE A 623 35.33 45.99 7.97
CA PHE A 623 35.86 46.67 6.78
C PHE A 623 35.31 48.08 6.63
N SER A 624 36.15 48.95 6.08
CA SER A 624 35.84 50.33 5.72
C SER A 624 36.12 50.57 4.23
N THR A 625 35.45 51.56 3.67
CA THR A 625 35.74 52.11 2.33
C THR A 625 36.97 53.03 2.33
N HIS A 626 37.38 53.51 3.51
CA HIS A 626 38.50 54.42 3.73
C HIS A 626 39.59 53.82 4.64
N ASP A 627 40.85 54.20 4.40
CA ASP A 627 42.02 53.74 5.18
C ASP A 627 41.97 54.19 6.65
N SER A 628 41.44 55.39 6.90
CA SER A 628 41.28 55.93 8.26
C SER A 628 40.03 55.41 8.99
N ASN A 629 39.37 54.38 8.42
CA ASN A 629 38.14 53.80 8.92
C ASN A 629 37.05 54.87 9.13
N ILE A 630 36.15 54.71 10.10
CA ILE A 630 35.12 55.70 10.46
C ILE A 630 35.72 57.08 10.83
N GLY A 631 36.98 57.12 11.28
CA GLY A 631 37.70 58.35 11.59
C GLY A 631 37.88 59.30 10.38
N PHE A 632 37.67 58.81 9.16
CA PHE A 632 37.63 59.62 7.93
C PHE A 632 36.57 60.74 8.00
N TYR A 633 35.37 60.42 8.50
CA TYR A 633 34.21 61.33 8.45
C TYR A 633 34.22 62.39 9.54
N LYS A 634 35.01 62.21 10.62
CA LYS A 634 35.10 63.12 11.77
C LYS A 634 33.73 63.58 12.29
N ASN A 635 32.78 62.66 12.36
CA ASN A 635 31.38 62.93 12.70
C ASN A 635 30.93 62.02 13.84
N THR A 636 30.80 62.59 15.03
CA THR A 636 30.42 61.87 16.25
C THR A 636 29.05 61.21 16.15
N ASN A 637 28.11 61.78 15.38
CA ASN A 637 26.78 61.17 15.19
C ASN A 637 26.89 59.83 14.45
N VAL A 638 27.81 59.73 13.50
CA VAL A 638 28.07 58.51 12.72
C VAL A 638 28.66 57.43 13.61
N GLU A 639 29.63 57.79 14.44
CA GLU A 639 30.24 56.90 15.43
C GLU A 639 29.20 56.34 16.42
N ILE A 640 28.30 57.21 16.93
CA ILE A 640 27.21 56.80 17.83
C ILE A 640 26.24 55.84 17.13
N ILE A 641 25.83 56.14 15.90
CA ILE A 641 24.91 55.27 15.13
C ILE A 641 25.55 53.89 14.92
N ILE A 642 26.82 53.84 14.50
CA ILE A 642 27.54 52.59 14.32
C ILE A 642 27.62 51.81 15.64
N ALA A 643 27.97 52.48 16.74
CA ALA A 643 28.04 51.84 18.06
C ALA A 643 26.69 51.23 18.49
N VAL A 644 25.58 51.94 18.28
CA VAL A 644 24.23 51.44 18.60
C VAL A 644 23.87 50.22 17.75
N PHE A 645 24.10 50.27 16.44
CA PHE A 645 23.78 49.15 15.55
C PHE A 645 24.70 47.94 15.78
N LEU A 646 25.96 48.14 16.17
CA LEU A 646 26.84 47.05 16.61
C LEU A 646 26.28 46.35 17.86
N ILE A 647 25.78 47.10 18.84
CA ILE A 647 25.17 46.53 20.06
C ILE A 647 23.88 45.77 19.75
N ILE A 648 23.07 46.23 18.79
CA ILE A 648 21.81 45.57 18.43
C ILE A 648 22.05 44.32 17.57
N SER A 649 23.15 44.31 16.82
CA SER A 649 23.45 43.24 15.85
C SER A 649 24.26 42.09 16.46
N GLY A 650 24.95 42.33 17.58
CA GLY A 650 25.62 41.29 18.39
C GLY A 650 24.70 40.71 19.45
#